data_AF-A0A7X9IUU1-F1
#
_entry.id   AF-A0A7X9IUU1-F1
#
_cell.length_a   1.000
_cell.length_b   1.000
_cell.length_c   1.000
_cell.angle_alpha   90.00
_cell.angle_beta   90.00
_cell.angle_gamma   90.00
#
_symmetry.space_group_name_H-M   'P 1'
#
loop_
_entity.id
_entity.type
_entity.pdbx_description
1 polymer ?
#
loop_
_entity_poly.entity_id
_entity_poly.type
_entity_poly.pdbx_seq_one_letter_code
_entity_poly.pdbx_strand_id
1 'polypeptide(L)'
;MVLLSRFRDRRPGRAAFRPLRGGRAACVLAVAALLAGCPEENGGPDLCRDGPGVAAVRMADTLLPGSSIELSGTNFLVECGAISVLFRGTLDGRPVEVEVPAEVESPARARYEVDVDLQAGFGADRGRFAGDVGLRQRAVDGTVRESSLPVEFELAVTMTPRVASVTPLDVTLNAIVVLAGEGFLEGAEGRSEVVLDGTFAPEGGGSPRPVAAVRLPATPVEAHDRRRAGFEYSPRIAGIAPGVLTGSLVVENHHATGPVESSAPLPVAFTLGRSLIAGISPANPTLGSIVTLRGAGFIGGAPDQTLTVRLDGTATPNGGSPAAVSGLELVPRYLDGGSAEYVVVPVEAGGTLVAADFGFAWGMFHGTATPVLRYGAERVEGLGMPLDIVLGPTKQVVFVSFQAAFSDALRQFGLRAVEAEVRAQVLDKFRRTYAGVNVEVRDREPQDYYAGGYAVVEIGGPDPNGRGLFGYDNTPGKDVGNLRLHDRVGGANAEVQEDGYPGFGGVFVESFLCWSAHPPAGLTCPDGVGDPDFDRLFDPVRAREVVAGEYPGGPDATRAAQIAEAVRALGNLIGDTAAHEFGHSLGLGMPYGPRDVVHHEPPADGCLMDAGSYRPFAERAELPGTTPGTWCGDERAYLDEILPVR
;
A
#
# COMPACT_ATOMS: atom_id res chain seq x y z
N MET A 1 -4.65 -36.14 16.21
CA MET A 1 -5.78 -37.01 15.80
C MET A 1 -7.03 -36.15 15.83
N VAL A 2 -7.88 -36.21 14.79
CA VAL A 2 -9.12 -35.41 14.55
C VAL A 2 -8.86 -33.98 14.03
N LEU A 3 -9.42 -33.46 12.92
CA LEU A 3 -10.06 -33.99 11.71
C LEU A 3 -10.06 -32.84 10.65
N LEU A 4 -9.79 -33.16 9.38
CA LEU A 4 -9.88 -32.25 8.22
C LEU A 4 -11.30 -32.27 7.59
N SER A 5 -11.88 -31.11 7.25
CA SER A 5 -13.01 -30.98 6.31
C SER A 5 -12.87 -29.70 5.47
N ARG A 6 -12.41 -29.79 4.21
CA ARG A 6 -13.22 -29.79 2.96
C ARG A 6 -14.28 -28.67 2.93
N PHE A 7 -13.92 -27.53 2.36
CA PHE A 7 -14.88 -26.59 1.75
C PHE A 7 -14.82 -26.67 0.23
N ARG A 8 -16.01 -26.61 -0.36
CA ARG A 8 -16.34 -26.93 -1.76
C ARG A 8 -16.70 -25.63 -2.46
N ASP A 9 -16.05 -25.37 -3.59
CA ASP A 9 -16.32 -24.24 -4.49
C ASP A 9 -17.78 -24.17 -4.95
N ARG A 10 -18.37 -22.97 -4.86
CA ARG A 10 -19.58 -22.59 -5.62
C ARG A 10 -19.37 -21.19 -6.21
N ARG A 11 -19.17 -21.13 -7.52
CA ARG A 11 -19.25 -19.91 -8.34
C ARG A 11 -20.71 -19.48 -8.53
N PRO A 12 -21.06 -18.18 -8.49
CA PRO A 12 -22.27 -17.67 -9.11
C PRO A 12 -22.01 -17.11 -10.52
N GLY A 13 -22.98 -17.36 -11.40
CA GLY A 13 -22.93 -17.09 -12.84
C GLY A 13 -23.10 -15.62 -13.24
N ARG A 14 -22.52 -15.29 -14.40
CA ARG A 14 -22.65 -14.02 -15.12
C ARG A 14 -24.04 -13.91 -15.78
N ALA A 15 -24.75 -12.81 -15.50
CA ALA A 15 -25.93 -12.40 -16.26
C ALA A 15 -25.53 -11.40 -17.36
N ALA A 16 -25.98 -11.66 -18.58
CA ALA A 16 -25.74 -10.84 -19.77
C ALA A 16 -26.77 -9.70 -19.89
N PHE A 17 -26.31 -8.47 -20.06
CA PHE A 17 -27.15 -7.32 -20.40
C PHE A 17 -27.18 -7.12 -21.93
N ARG A 18 -28.39 -7.06 -22.50
CA ARG A 18 -28.68 -6.66 -23.89
C ARG A 18 -29.05 -5.17 -23.93
N PRO A 19 -28.57 -4.37 -24.90
CA PRO A 19 -29.11 -3.04 -25.14
C PRO A 19 -30.26 -3.06 -26.14
N LEU A 20 -31.32 -2.30 -25.83
CA LEU A 20 -32.51 -2.07 -26.64
C LEU A 20 -32.24 -1.03 -27.74
N ARG A 21 -32.80 -1.31 -28.94
CA ARG A 21 -32.92 -0.39 -30.07
C ARG A 21 -34.27 0.33 -30.05
N GLY A 22 -34.28 1.58 -30.53
CA GLY A 22 -35.45 2.33 -30.99
C GLY A 22 -35.40 3.78 -30.50
N GLY A 23 -35.64 4.83 -31.28
CA GLY A 23 -36.10 4.98 -32.66
C GLY A 23 -36.20 6.49 -32.94
N ARG A 24 -35.99 6.88 -34.20
CA ARG A 24 -35.99 8.26 -34.70
C ARG A 24 -37.42 8.78 -34.97
N ALA A 25 -37.66 10.06 -34.68
CA ALA A 25 -38.56 10.99 -35.39
C ALA A 25 -38.23 12.41 -34.85
N ALA A 26 -37.58 13.34 -35.54
CA ALA A 26 -37.80 14.02 -36.83
C ALA A 26 -38.81 15.20 -36.78
N CYS A 27 -38.31 16.35 -37.27
CA CYS A 27 -38.95 17.60 -37.72
C CYS A 27 -39.15 18.74 -36.68
N VAL A 28 -38.91 20.03 -36.97
CA VAL A 28 -38.41 20.80 -38.14
C VAL A 28 -38.26 22.27 -37.67
N LEU A 29 -37.26 23.00 -38.24
CA LEU A 29 -37.10 24.46 -38.49
C LEU A 29 -37.78 25.53 -37.57
N ALA A 30 -37.23 26.72 -37.31
CA ALA A 30 -36.15 27.53 -37.87
C ALA A 30 -35.77 28.64 -36.87
N VAL A 31 -34.49 29.05 -36.86
CA VAL A 31 -34.06 30.36 -36.35
C VAL A 31 -33.25 31.02 -37.45
N ALA A 32 -33.71 32.17 -37.92
CA ALA A 32 -32.96 33.06 -38.78
C ALA A 32 -32.59 34.32 -38.00
N ALA A 33 -31.27 34.50 -37.85
CA ALA A 33 -30.49 35.74 -37.79
C ALA A 33 -30.92 36.86 -36.83
N LEU A 34 -29.97 37.30 -35.98
CA LEU A 34 -29.15 38.49 -36.27
C LEU A 34 -28.12 38.76 -35.14
N LEU A 35 -26.86 38.86 -35.59
CA LEU A 35 -25.83 39.82 -35.18
C LEU A 35 -24.95 39.57 -33.94
N ALA A 36 -23.65 39.45 -34.28
CA ALA A 36 -22.48 39.95 -33.56
C ALA A 36 -22.13 39.25 -32.23
N GLY A 37 -21.55 38.05 -32.37
CA GLY A 37 -20.69 37.45 -31.34
C GLY A 37 -19.32 37.20 -31.93
N CYS A 38 -18.28 37.52 -31.16
CA CYS A 38 -16.88 37.20 -31.41
C CYS A 38 -16.71 35.75 -31.89
N PRO A 39 -15.69 35.42 -32.73
CA PRO A 39 -15.41 34.03 -33.02
C PRO A 39 -15.01 33.34 -31.72
N GLU A 40 -15.93 32.55 -31.17
CA GLU A 40 -15.58 31.43 -30.31
C GLU A 40 -14.77 30.47 -31.17
N GLU A 41 -13.44 30.55 -31.07
CA GLU A 41 -12.59 29.39 -31.34
C GLU A 41 -12.89 28.34 -30.26
N ASN A 42 -14.03 27.64 -30.41
CA ASN A 42 -14.29 26.35 -29.77
C ASN A 42 -13.46 25.25 -30.46
N GLY A 43 -12.17 25.51 -30.64
CA GLY A 43 -11.18 24.54 -31.06
C GLY A 43 -10.37 24.15 -29.84
N GLY A 44 -10.91 23.23 -29.01
CA GLY A 44 -10.02 22.40 -28.22
C GLY A 44 -8.96 21.82 -29.18
N PRO A 45 -7.68 21.73 -28.80
CA PRO A 45 -6.63 21.28 -29.71
C PRO A 45 -7.06 19.95 -30.32
N ASP A 46 -7.10 19.88 -31.65
CA ASP A 46 -7.32 18.62 -32.37
C ASP A 46 -6.10 17.73 -32.11
N LEU A 47 -6.15 16.95 -31.03
CA LEU A 47 -5.08 16.08 -30.57
C LEU A 47 -4.70 15.04 -31.64
N CYS A 48 -5.60 14.76 -32.59
CA CYS A 48 -5.34 13.88 -33.71
C CYS A 48 -4.55 14.53 -34.84
N ARG A 49 -4.25 15.84 -34.79
CA ARG A 49 -3.56 16.55 -35.87
C ARG A 49 -2.05 16.28 -35.90
N ASP A 50 -1.42 16.16 -34.74
CA ASP A 50 0.04 16.21 -34.62
C ASP A 50 0.75 14.85 -34.78
N GLY A 51 0.01 13.73 -34.80
CA GLY A 51 0.58 12.38 -34.94
C GLY A 51 1.50 11.96 -33.80
N PRO A 52 1.98 10.71 -33.79
CA PRO A 52 2.87 10.25 -32.74
C PRO A 52 4.25 10.92 -32.87
N GLY A 53 4.78 11.44 -31.75
CA GLY A 53 6.14 11.95 -31.65
C GLY A 53 7.00 11.02 -30.81
N VAL A 54 7.92 10.28 -31.42
CA VAL A 54 8.83 9.36 -30.72
C VAL A 54 10.02 10.14 -30.17
N ALA A 55 10.19 10.12 -28.85
CA ALA A 55 11.27 10.81 -28.14
C ALA A 55 12.40 9.86 -27.70
N ALA A 56 12.11 8.58 -27.46
CA ALA A 56 13.12 7.57 -27.21
C ALA A 56 12.65 6.17 -27.63
N VAL A 57 13.62 5.35 -28.05
CA VAL A 57 13.48 3.90 -28.27
C VAL A 57 14.42 3.18 -27.32
N ARG A 58 13.93 2.21 -26.57
CA ARG A 58 14.71 1.35 -25.67
C ARG A 58 14.56 -0.11 -26.10
N MET A 59 15.68 -0.78 -26.29
CA MET A 59 15.76 -2.18 -26.68
C MET A 59 17.19 -2.69 -26.43
N ALA A 60 17.36 -4.01 -26.45
CA ALA A 60 18.70 -4.61 -26.38
C ALA A 60 19.46 -4.43 -27.70
N ASP A 61 20.79 -4.40 -27.63
CA ASP A 61 21.68 -4.33 -28.80
C ASP A 61 21.54 -5.55 -29.74
N THR A 62 20.99 -6.66 -29.22
CA THR A 62 20.66 -7.85 -30.01
C THR A 62 19.18 -8.20 -29.81
N LEU A 63 18.38 -8.17 -30.87
CA LEU A 63 16.99 -8.60 -30.83
C LEU A 63 16.87 -10.12 -31.06
N LEU A 64 16.22 -10.78 -30.11
CA LEU A 64 15.85 -12.19 -30.13
C LEU A 64 14.32 -12.32 -30.24
N PRO A 65 13.78 -13.47 -30.68
CA PRO A 65 12.36 -13.74 -30.47
C PRO A 65 12.03 -13.62 -28.98
N GLY A 66 11.05 -12.79 -28.63
CA GLY A 66 10.65 -12.41 -27.28
C GLY A 66 11.29 -11.13 -26.73
N SER A 67 12.23 -10.51 -27.45
CA SER A 67 12.82 -9.23 -27.02
C SER A 67 11.78 -8.12 -26.97
N SER A 68 11.85 -7.26 -25.96
CA SER A 68 10.98 -6.09 -25.84
C SER A 68 11.60 -4.86 -26.50
N ILE A 69 10.78 -4.12 -27.25
CA ILE A 69 11.10 -2.81 -27.82
C ILE A 69 10.11 -1.81 -27.24
N GLU A 70 10.61 -0.85 -26.49
CA GLU A 70 9.80 0.20 -25.87
C GLU A 70 10.01 1.54 -26.58
N LEU A 71 8.91 2.16 -26.97
CA LEU A 71 8.88 3.49 -27.56
C LEU A 71 8.21 4.44 -26.56
N SER A 72 8.83 5.59 -26.31
CA SER A 72 8.26 6.64 -25.47
C SER A 72 8.25 7.98 -26.19
N GLY A 73 7.25 8.80 -25.90
CA GLY A 73 6.99 10.00 -26.68
C GLY A 73 5.69 10.71 -26.31
N THR A 74 5.06 11.33 -27.31
CA THR A 74 3.79 12.04 -27.17
C THR A 74 2.80 11.61 -28.26
N ASN A 75 1.51 11.81 -27.98
CA ASN A 75 0.41 11.62 -28.92
C ASN A 75 0.26 10.19 -29.48
N PHE A 76 0.47 9.17 -28.65
CA PHE A 76 0.20 7.78 -29.01
C PHE A 76 -1.30 7.48 -28.80
N LEU A 77 -2.14 8.11 -29.62
CA LEU A 77 -3.60 8.09 -29.47
C LEU A 77 -4.23 7.08 -30.42
N VAL A 78 -4.68 5.94 -29.90
CA VAL A 78 -5.29 4.86 -30.70
C VAL A 78 -6.67 5.24 -31.26
N GLU A 79 -7.35 6.18 -30.62
CA GLU A 79 -8.61 6.77 -31.09
C GLU A 79 -8.44 7.59 -32.38
N CYS A 80 -7.22 8.08 -32.65
CA CYS A 80 -6.90 8.85 -33.84
C CYS A 80 -6.57 7.96 -35.05
N GLY A 81 -6.31 6.67 -34.84
CA GLY A 81 -5.95 5.73 -35.90
C GLY A 81 -5.13 4.53 -35.40
N ALA A 82 -4.95 3.54 -36.28
CA ALA A 82 -4.12 2.38 -35.96
C ALA A 82 -2.64 2.80 -35.88
N ILE A 83 -1.96 2.34 -34.82
CA ILE A 83 -0.54 2.62 -34.57
C ILE A 83 0.25 1.31 -34.72
N SER A 84 1.35 1.40 -35.46
CA SER A 84 2.27 0.30 -35.75
C SER A 84 3.72 0.73 -35.49
N VAL A 85 4.57 -0.19 -35.04
CA VAL A 85 6.02 0.02 -35.02
C VAL A 85 6.56 -0.17 -36.43
N LEU A 86 7.35 0.80 -36.88
CA LEU A 86 7.96 0.83 -38.20
C LEU A 86 9.48 0.70 -38.07
N PHE A 87 10.05 -0.26 -38.79
CA PHE A 87 11.49 -0.42 -38.99
C PHE A 87 11.81 -0.07 -40.44
N ARG A 88 12.72 0.88 -40.67
CA ARG A 88 13.15 1.27 -42.02
C ARG A 88 14.67 1.42 -42.06
N GLY A 89 15.35 0.65 -42.89
CA GLY A 89 16.81 0.69 -42.94
C GLY A 89 17.43 -0.37 -43.82
N THR A 90 18.59 -0.86 -43.38
CA THR A 90 19.28 -1.97 -44.02
C THR A 90 19.58 -3.08 -43.02
N LEU A 91 19.45 -4.33 -43.47
CA LEU A 91 19.91 -5.53 -42.75
C LEU A 91 21.03 -6.17 -43.56
N ASP A 92 22.25 -6.19 -43.02
CA ASP A 92 23.47 -6.60 -43.75
C ASP A 92 23.62 -5.89 -45.12
N GLY A 93 23.22 -4.62 -45.19
CA GLY A 93 23.24 -3.80 -46.40
C GLY A 93 22.06 -4.02 -47.37
N ARG A 94 21.18 -5.00 -47.13
CA ARG A 94 19.93 -5.17 -47.89
C ARG A 94 18.85 -4.22 -47.36
N PRO A 95 18.17 -3.42 -48.20
CA PRO A 95 17.08 -2.57 -47.73
C PRO A 95 15.93 -3.40 -47.15
N VAL A 96 15.40 -2.96 -46.01
CA VAL A 96 14.27 -3.56 -45.32
C VAL A 96 13.32 -2.47 -44.81
N GLU A 97 12.02 -2.69 -44.99
CA GLU A 97 10.96 -1.92 -44.33
C GLU A 97 9.94 -2.91 -43.76
N VAL A 98 9.73 -2.88 -42.44
CA VAL A 98 8.85 -3.81 -41.72
C VAL A 98 7.91 -3.00 -40.83
N GLU A 99 6.61 -3.30 -40.90
CA GLU A 99 5.56 -2.66 -40.10
C GLU A 99 4.86 -3.76 -39.28
N VAL A 100 4.86 -3.61 -37.96
CA VAL A 100 4.24 -4.56 -37.01
C VAL A 100 3.30 -3.81 -36.06
N PRO A 101 2.22 -4.44 -35.56
CA PRO A 101 1.29 -3.74 -34.66
C PRO A 101 2.00 -3.29 -33.38
N ALA A 102 1.67 -2.09 -32.88
CA ALA A 102 2.16 -1.61 -31.58
C ALA A 102 1.14 -1.86 -30.48
N GLU A 103 1.59 -2.32 -29.31
CA GLU A 103 0.78 -2.31 -28.09
C GLU A 103 0.92 -0.94 -27.41
N VAL A 104 -0.13 -0.12 -27.46
CA VAL A 104 -0.12 1.22 -26.87
C VAL A 104 -0.63 1.14 -25.44
N GLU A 105 0.27 1.33 -24.48
CA GLU A 105 -0.03 1.27 -23.04
C GLU A 105 -0.56 2.60 -22.51
N SER A 106 -0.14 3.72 -23.10
CA SER A 106 -0.56 5.07 -22.74
C SER A 106 -0.32 6.06 -23.88
N PRO A 107 -0.86 7.30 -23.81
CA PRO A 107 -0.58 8.35 -24.80
C PRO A 107 0.91 8.73 -24.98
N ALA A 108 1.81 8.18 -24.17
CA ALA A 108 3.24 8.44 -24.19
C ALA A 108 4.11 7.17 -24.23
N ARG A 109 3.52 5.97 -24.24
CA ARG A 109 4.26 4.69 -24.24
C ARG A 109 3.60 3.66 -25.14
N ALA A 110 4.42 3.03 -25.97
CA ALA A 110 4.07 1.89 -26.78
C ALA A 110 5.15 0.83 -26.68
N ARG A 111 4.77 -0.43 -26.83
CA ARG A 111 5.64 -1.58 -26.74
C ARG A 111 5.41 -2.50 -27.94
N TYR A 112 6.45 -3.21 -28.32
CA TYR A 112 6.34 -4.37 -29.19
C TYR A 112 7.26 -5.48 -28.68
N GLU A 113 6.75 -6.71 -28.69
CA GLU A 113 7.52 -7.91 -28.39
C GLU A 113 7.90 -8.58 -29.71
N VAL A 114 9.19 -8.83 -29.93
CA VAL A 114 9.71 -9.41 -31.16
C VAL A 114 9.13 -10.81 -31.35
N ASP A 115 8.32 -10.99 -32.39
CA ASP A 115 7.70 -12.26 -32.72
C ASP A 115 8.18 -12.81 -34.08
N VAL A 116 7.52 -13.88 -34.53
CA VAL A 116 7.73 -14.52 -35.83
C VAL A 116 7.42 -13.59 -37.01
N ASP A 117 6.47 -12.67 -36.87
CA ASP A 117 6.06 -11.76 -37.95
C ASP A 117 7.14 -10.70 -38.19
N LEU A 118 7.78 -10.17 -37.12
CA LEU A 118 8.92 -9.25 -37.29
C LEU A 118 10.10 -9.95 -38.00
N GLN A 119 10.44 -11.17 -37.59
CA GLN A 119 11.53 -11.94 -38.21
C GLN A 119 11.23 -12.26 -39.68
N ALA A 120 10.00 -12.70 -39.98
CA ALA A 120 9.55 -12.93 -41.34
C ALA A 120 9.60 -11.65 -42.19
N GLY A 121 9.25 -10.50 -41.59
CA GLY A 121 9.34 -9.19 -42.21
C GLY A 121 10.77 -8.78 -42.59
N PHE A 122 11.75 -9.07 -41.72
CA PHE A 122 13.16 -8.89 -42.06
C PHE A 122 13.62 -9.87 -43.13
N GLY A 123 13.01 -11.06 -43.22
CA GLY A 123 13.35 -12.10 -44.20
C GLY A 123 14.70 -12.74 -43.94
N ALA A 124 15.18 -12.69 -42.70
CA ALA A 124 16.41 -13.34 -42.25
C ALA A 124 16.34 -13.60 -40.74
N ASP A 125 16.95 -14.70 -40.30
CA ASP A 125 17.01 -15.08 -38.88
C ASP A 125 18.17 -14.38 -38.15
N ARG A 126 19.09 -13.77 -38.91
CA ARG A 126 20.30 -13.12 -38.40
C ARG A 126 20.71 -11.95 -39.29
N GLY A 127 21.40 -10.96 -38.71
CA GLY A 127 22.05 -9.88 -39.45
C GLY A 127 22.16 -8.59 -38.65
N ARG A 128 22.97 -7.64 -39.09
CA ARG A 128 23.08 -6.32 -38.45
C ARG A 128 22.13 -5.33 -39.11
N PHE A 129 21.20 -4.79 -38.33
CA PHE A 129 20.31 -3.73 -38.75
C PHE A 129 20.94 -2.35 -38.47
N ALA A 130 20.82 -1.45 -39.43
CA ALA A 130 21.10 -0.04 -39.27
C ALA A 130 20.01 0.77 -39.99
N GLY A 131 19.33 1.66 -39.27
CA GLY A 131 18.21 2.43 -39.79
C GLY A 131 17.42 3.15 -38.72
N ASP A 132 16.15 3.39 -38.98
CA ASP A 132 15.24 4.08 -38.09
C ASP A 132 14.18 3.12 -37.53
N VAL A 133 13.84 3.29 -36.25
CA VAL A 133 12.70 2.65 -35.59
C VAL A 133 11.78 3.71 -35.01
N GLY A 134 10.48 3.53 -35.21
CA GLY A 134 9.50 4.53 -34.84
C GLY A 134 8.06 4.04 -34.85
N LEU A 135 7.12 4.98 -34.78
CA LEU A 135 5.70 4.72 -34.90
C LEU A 135 5.17 5.28 -36.21
N ARG A 136 4.30 4.51 -36.87
CA ARG A 136 3.45 4.93 -37.98
C ARG A 136 2.00 4.88 -37.49
N GLN A 137 1.28 5.99 -37.66
CA GLN A 137 -0.15 6.08 -37.39
C GLN A 137 -0.91 6.27 -38.71
N ARG A 138 -1.84 5.37 -39.01
CA ARG A 138 -2.82 5.55 -40.08
C ARG A 138 -4.09 6.11 -39.48
N ALA A 139 -4.30 7.40 -39.68
CA ALA A 139 -5.44 8.13 -39.15
C ALA A 139 -6.76 7.67 -39.79
N VAL A 140 -7.88 7.92 -39.10
CA VAL A 140 -9.23 7.56 -39.58
C VAL A 140 -9.58 8.24 -40.90
N ASP A 141 -9.01 9.43 -41.16
CA ASP A 141 -9.17 10.18 -42.40
C ASP A 141 -8.26 9.68 -43.55
N GLY A 142 -7.45 8.64 -43.30
CA GLY A 142 -6.51 8.04 -44.25
C GLY A 142 -5.12 8.70 -44.26
N THR A 143 -4.88 9.75 -43.49
CA THR A 143 -3.57 10.40 -43.38
C THR A 143 -2.58 9.47 -42.67
N VAL A 144 -1.35 9.40 -43.16
CA VAL A 144 -0.27 8.65 -42.51
C VAL A 144 0.69 9.62 -41.84
N ARG A 145 1.00 9.38 -40.56
CA ARG A 145 1.95 10.16 -39.79
C ARG A 145 3.02 9.24 -39.21
N GLU A 146 4.28 9.66 -39.26
CA GLU A 146 5.43 8.87 -38.83
C GLU A 146 6.36 9.71 -37.96
N SER A 147 6.95 9.09 -36.95
CA SER A 147 8.08 9.62 -36.21
C SER A 147 9.01 8.47 -35.83
N SER A 148 10.31 8.65 -36.05
CA SER A 148 11.31 7.60 -35.83
C SER A 148 12.63 8.17 -35.31
N LEU A 149 13.45 7.29 -34.73
CA LEU A 149 14.80 7.59 -34.27
C LEU A 149 15.79 6.59 -34.87
N PRO A 150 17.04 7.02 -35.13
CA PRO A 150 18.07 6.13 -35.63
C PRO A 150 18.47 5.11 -34.57
N VAL A 151 18.62 3.86 -34.98
CA VAL A 151 19.04 2.75 -34.14
C VAL A 151 19.95 1.79 -34.91
N GLU A 152 20.75 1.05 -34.17
CA GLU A 152 21.50 -0.11 -34.67
C GLU A 152 21.28 -1.28 -33.70
N PHE A 153 21.12 -2.48 -34.26
CA PHE A 153 21.03 -3.71 -33.47
C PHE A 153 21.43 -4.93 -34.30
N GLU A 154 21.73 -6.03 -33.64
CA GLU A 154 21.88 -7.34 -34.26
C GLU A 154 20.58 -8.13 -34.15
N LEU A 155 20.11 -8.70 -35.26
CA LEU A 155 19.04 -9.69 -35.25
C LEU A 155 19.67 -11.07 -35.04
N ALA A 156 19.10 -11.87 -34.13
CA ALA A 156 19.50 -13.24 -33.92
C ALA A 156 18.31 -14.11 -33.46
N VAL A 157 18.46 -15.43 -33.57
CA VAL A 157 17.48 -16.42 -33.05
C VAL A 157 17.93 -17.08 -31.76
N THR A 158 19.24 -17.12 -31.51
CA THR A 158 19.85 -17.69 -30.31
C THR A 158 21.04 -16.86 -29.89
N MET A 159 21.39 -16.95 -28.61
CA MET A 159 22.50 -16.23 -28.01
C MET A 159 23.21 -17.09 -26.98
N THR A 160 24.51 -17.30 -27.18
CA THR A 160 25.36 -18.02 -26.24
C THR A 160 25.83 -17.07 -25.13
N PRO A 161 25.54 -17.37 -23.86
CA PRO A 161 25.94 -16.49 -22.76
C PRO A 161 27.45 -16.55 -22.54
N ARG A 162 28.04 -15.44 -22.09
CA ARG A 162 29.44 -15.35 -21.67
C ARG A 162 29.50 -14.79 -20.27
N VAL A 163 30.26 -15.44 -19.39
CA VAL A 163 30.48 -14.95 -18.03
C VAL A 163 31.94 -14.55 -17.90
N ALA A 164 32.18 -13.29 -17.59
CA ALA A 164 33.52 -12.73 -17.38
C ALA A 164 33.92 -12.76 -15.91
N SER A 165 33.00 -12.43 -15.00
CA SER A 165 33.26 -12.46 -13.56
C SER A 165 31.99 -12.64 -12.73
N VAL A 166 32.19 -12.96 -11.46
CA VAL A 166 31.13 -13.24 -10.48
C VAL A 166 31.48 -12.51 -9.19
N THR A 167 30.53 -11.76 -8.63
CA THR A 167 30.74 -10.98 -7.40
C THR A 167 29.43 -10.78 -6.62
N PRO A 168 29.45 -10.81 -5.27
CA PRO A 168 30.59 -11.15 -4.42
C PRO A 168 30.84 -12.67 -4.35
N LEU A 169 32.04 -13.06 -3.93
CA LEU A 169 32.37 -14.46 -3.63
C LEU A 169 32.19 -14.80 -2.14
N ASP A 170 32.33 -13.81 -1.26
CA ASP A 170 31.92 -13.91 0.14
C ASP A 170 30.43 -13.57 0.22
N VAL A 171 29.61 -14.57 0.55
CA VAL A 171 28.15 -14.51 0.43
C VAL A 171 27.48 -14.92 1.74
N THR A 172 26.23 -14.52 1.89
CA THR A 172 25.30 -15.10 2.86
C THR A 172 24.15 -15.76 2.09
N LEU A 173 23.34 -16.56 2.78
CA LEU A 173 22.17 -17.17 2.14
C LEU A 173 21.24 -16.10 1.55
N ASN A 174 20.72 -16.38 0.36
CA ASN A 174 19.87 -15.49 -0.43
C ASN A 174 20.49 -14.11 -0.74
N ALA A 175 21.81 -13.96 -0.60
CA ALA A 175 22.50 -12.79 -1.14
C ALA A 175 22.45 -12.84 -2.68
N ILE A 176 22.26 -11.68 -3.30
CA ILE A 176 22.34 -11.55 -4.76
C ILE A 176 23.80 -11.58 -5.19
N VAL A 177 24.13 -12.58 -6.01
CA VAL A 177 25.41 -12.70 -6.68
C VAL A 177 25.25 -12.22 -8.11
N VAL A 178 26.06 -11.23 -8.49
CA VAL A 178 26.05 -10.60 -9.81
C VAL A 178 27.08 -11.26 -10.71
N LEU A 179 26.62 -11.72 -11.85
CA LEU A 179 27.40 -12.13 -13.01
C LEU A 179 27.66 -10.88 -13.86
N ALA A 180 28.91 -10.62 -14.20
CA ALA A 180 29.26 -9.69 -15.28
C ALA A 180 29.68 -10.50 -16.50
N GLY A 181 29.17 -10.12 -17.67
CA GLY A 181 29.27 -10.94 -18.86
C GLY A 181 28.51 -10.33 -20.03
N GLU A 182 28.00 -11.19 -20.89
CA GLU A 182 27.18 -10.82 -22.05
C GLU A 182 26.16 -11.92 -22.33
N GLY A 183 25.05 -11.52 -22.93
CA GLY A 183 24.07 -12.43 -23.48
C GLY A 183 23.20 -13.16 -22.46
N PHE A 184 22.87 -12.54 -21.34
CA PHE A 184 21.80 -13.02 -20.45
C PHE A 184 20.42 -12.73 -21.06
N LEU A 185 19.50 -13.68 -20.99
CA LEU A 185 18.14 -13.56 -21.56
C LEU A 185 17.21 -12.77 -20.63
N GLU A 186 16.28 -12.03 -21.21
CA GLU A 186 15.27 -11.25 -20.49
C GLU A 186 13.83 -11.62 -20.93
N GLY A 187 12.89 -11.54 -20.00
CA GLY A 187 11.46 -11.51 -20.33
C GLY A 187 10.98 -12.71 -21.15
N ALA A 188 10.42 -12.44 -22.33
CA ALA A 188 9.87 -13.47 -23.21
C ALA A 188 10.93 -14.13 -24.12
N GLU A 189 12.20 -13.72 -24.05
CA GLU A 189 13.29 -14.32 -24.82
C GLU A 189 13.60 -15.76 -24.39
N GLY A 190 13.23 -16.08 -23.15
CA GLY A 190 13.56 -17.32 -22.47
C GLY A 190 14.04 -17.04 -21.05
N ARG A 191 14.87 -17.93 -20.51
CA ARG A 191 15.47 -17.75 -19.17
C ARG A 191 16.94 -18.12 -19.16
N SER A 192 17.74 -17.36 -18.42
CA SER A 192 19.10 -17.75 -18.07
C SER A 192 19.10 -18.50 -16.73
N GLU A 193 19.81 -19.63 -16.68
CA GLU A 193 20.01 -20.43 -15.47
C GLU A 193 21.50 -20.53 -15.15
N VAL A 194 21.87 -20.26 -13.91
CA VAL A 194 23.18 -20.63 -13.37
C VAL A 194 23.15 -22.11 -13.00
N VAL A 195 24.12 -22.85 -13.52
CA VAL A 195 24.40 -24.24 -13.16
C VAL A 195 25.70 -24.28 -12.37
N LEU A 196 25.62 -24.75 -11.13
CA LEU A 196 26.73 -24.79 -10.20
C LEU A 196 27.08 -26.23 -9.85
N ASP A 197 28.34 -26.58 -10.08
CA ASP A 197 28.93 -27.89 -9.79
C ASP A 197 30.19 -27.71 -8.96
N GLY A 198 30.42 -28.56 -7.96
CA GLY A 198 31.60 -28.45 -7.13
C GLY A 198 31.57 -29.32 -5.88
N THR A 199 32.34 -28.90 -4.89
CA THR A 199 32.42 -29.56 -3.59
C THR A 199 32.35 -28.52 -2.48
N PHE A 200 31.46 -28.74 -1.53
CA PHE A 200 31.29 -27.89 -0.36
C PHE A 200 32.00 -28.46 0.86
N ALA A 201 32.87 -27.67 1.47
CA ALA A 201 33.55 -27.98 2.72
C ALA A 201 32.96 -27.13 3.86
N PRO A 202 32.26 -27.72 4.83
CA PRO A 202 31.68 -26.98 5.95
C PRO A 202 32.76 -26.41 6.88
N GLU A 203 32.49 -25.24 7.44
CA GLU A 203 33.29 -24.65 8.52
C GLU A 203 33.24 -25.53 9.78
N GLY A 204 34.33 -25.63 10.54
CA GLY A 204 34.37 -26.37 11.81
C GLY A 204 34.58 -27.89 11.69
N GLY A 205 34.72 -28.41 10.47
CA GLY A 205 35.07 -29.81 10.20
C GLY A 205 33.89 -30.62 9.66
N GLY A 206 34.20 -31.70 8.95
CA GLY A 206 33.23 -32.54 8.24
C GLY A 206 33.82 -33.05 6.93
N SER A 207 33.21 -34.10 6.38
CA SER A 207 33.61 -34.57 5.05
C SER A 207 33.07 -33.62 3.98
N PRO A 208 33.89 -33.17 3.01
CA PRO A 208 33.41 -32.38 1.88
C PRO A 208 32.26 -33.11 1.16
N ARG A 209 31.23 -32.37 0.79
CA ARG A 209 30.02 -32.89 0.14
C ARG A 209 29.97 -32.46 -1.32
N PRO A 210 29.61 -33.34 -2.27
CA PRO A 210 29.44 -32.94 -3.65
C PRO A 210 28.23 -32.00 -3.79
N VAL A 211 28.38 -30.97 -4.62
CA VAL A 211 27.31 -30.12 -5.13
C VAL A 211 27.23 -30.41 -6.62
N ALA A 212 26.12 -31.01 -7.06
CA ALA A 212 26.00 -31.49 -8.45
C ALA A 212 24.84 -30.79 -9.15
N ALA A 213 25.18 -30.05 -10.21
CA ALA A 213 24.30 -29.38 -11.16
C ALA A 213 23.13 -28.62 -10.51
N VAL A 214 23.43 -27.80 -9.49
CA VAL A 214 22.40 -26.96 -8.87
C VAL A 214 22.04 -25.84 -9.83
N ARG A 215 20.77 -25.82 -10.24
CA ARG A 215 20.19 -24.85 -11.19
C ARG A 215 19.45 -23.74 -10.46
N LEU A 216 19.81 -22.49 -10.76
CA LEU A 216 19.26 -21.27 -10.17
C LEU A 216 18.91 -20.28 -11.27
N PRO A 217 17.77 -19.58 -11.18
CA PRO A 217 17.44 -18.54 -12.15
C PRO A 217 18.43 -17.37 -12.04
N ALA A 218 18.89 -16.87 -13.19
CA ALA A 218 19.63 -15.62 -13.30
C ALA A 218 18.80 -14.62 -14.10
N THR A 219 18.60 -13.44 -13.53
CA THR A 219 17.79 -12.37 -14.14
C THR A 219 18.67 -11.17 -14.44
N PRO A 220 18.55 -10.53 -15.61
CA PRO A 220 19.25 -9.28 -15.89
C PRO A 220 19.06 -8.25 -14.77
N VAL A 221 20.15 -7.55 -14.40
CA VAL A 221 20.10 -6.54 -13.33
C VAL A 221 19.50 -5.23 -13.83
N GLU A 222 19.75 -4.90 -15.09
CA GLU A 222 19.22 -3.73 -15.78
C GLU A 222 18.36 -4.17 -16.96
N ALA A 223 17.19 -3.56 -17.12
CA ALA A 223 16.29 -3.85 -18.24
C ALA A 223 16.95 -3.50 -19.58
N HIS A 224 16.78 -4.38 -20.57
CA HIS A 224 17.38 -4.31 -21.91
C HIS A 224 18.92 -4.34 -21.94
N ASP A 225 19.59 -4.59 -20.80
CA ASP A 225 21.04 -4.71 -20.74
C ASP A 225 21.43 -6.13 -20.34
N ARG A 226 22.02 -6.82 -21.30
CA ARG A 226 22.39 -8.24 -21.17
C ARG A 226 23.79 -8.45 -20.61
N ARG A 227 24.44 -7.40 -20.08
CA ARG A 227 25.82 -7.48 -19.60
C ARG A 227 25.92 -7.93 -18.15
N ARG A 228 24.82 -7.88 -17.41
CA ARG A 228 24.79 -8.25 -15.99
C ARG A 228 23.53 -9.02 -15.65
N ALA A 229 23.68 -10.09 -14.88
CA ALA A 229 22.56 -10.84 -14.33
C ALA A 229 22.82 -11.18 -12.86
N GLY A 230 21.77 -11.19 -12.04
CA GLY A 230 21.81 -11.58 -10.64
C GLY A 230 21.16 -12.93 -10.41
N PHE A 231 21.72 -13.74 -9.51
CA PHE A 231 21.07 -14.93 -8.95
C PHE A 231 21.21 -14.94 -7.43
N GLU A 232 20.27 -15.58 -6.73
CA GLU A 232 20.31 -15.73 -5.27
C GLU A 232 21.20 -16.91 -4.86
N TYR A 233 22.10 -16.71 -3.89
CA TYR A 233 22.85 -17.80 -3.27
C TYR A 233 21.94 -18.65 -2.36
N SER A 234 21.18 -19.55 -2.97
CA SER A 234 20.14 -20.35 -2.32
C SER A 234 20.70 -21.44 -1.38
N PRO A 235 20.00 -21.77 -0.27
CA PRO A 235 20.30 -22.96 0.55
C PRO A 235 20.37 -24.28 -0.25
N ARG A 236 19.72 -24.35 -1.42
CA ARG A 236 19.77 -25.50 -2.33
C ARG A 236 21.18 -25.83 -2.84
N ILE A 237 22.10 -24.86 -2.80
CA ILE A 237 23.47 -25.04 -3.26
C ILE A 237 24.22 -26.01 -2.35
N ALA A 238 24.27 -25.72 -1.05
CA ALA A 238 25.15 -26.41 -0.12
C ALA A 238 24.53 -26.72 1.26
N GLY A 239 23.28 -26.33 1.50
CA GLY A 239 22.66 -26.29 2.82
C GLY A 239 22.77 -24.91 3.45
N ILE A 240 22.63 -24.85 4.78
CA ILE A 240 22.63 -23.59 5.54
C ILE A 240 23.87 -23.42 6.44
N ALA A 241 24.68 -24.46 6.61
CA ALA A 241 25.94 -24.38 7.34
C ALA A 241 26.96 -23.48 6.61
N PRO A 242 27.72 -22.64 7.35
CA PRO A 242 28.81 -21.87 6.77
C PRO A 242 29.93 -22.78 6.24
N GLY A 243 30.71 -22.31 5.28
CA GLY A 243 31.78 -23.09 4.66
C GLY A 243 32.22 -22.54 3.31
N VAL A 244 32.99 -23.33 2.57
CA VAL A 244 33.54 -22.95 1.25
C VAL A 244 33.06 -23.92 0.18
N LEU A 245 32.45 -23.38 -0.87
CA LEU A 245 32.16 -24.10 -2.11
C LEU A 245 33.27 -23.81 -3.12
N THR A 246 33.99 -24.84 -3.57
CA THR A 246 34.92 -24.73 -4.70
C THR A 246 34.37 -25.52 -5.87
N GLY A 247 34.30 -24.91 -7.06
CA GLY A 247 33.65 -25.52 -8.20
C GLY A 247 33.73 -24.74 -9.50
N SER A 248 32.79 -25.03 -10.39
CA SER A 248 32.60 -24.35 -11.67
C SER A 248 31.17 -23.85 -11.80
N LEU A 249 31.03 -22.64 -12.33
CA LEU A 249 29.77 -22.02 -12.70
C LEU A 249 29.64 -22.01 -14.22
N VAL A 250 28.48 -22.43 -14.72
CA VAL A 250 28.08 -22.31 -16.12
C VAL A 250 26.76 -21.55 -16.16
N VAL A 251 26.55 -20.71 -17.18
CA VAL A 251 25.23 -20.14 -17.47
C VAL A 251 24.65 -20.85 -18.68
N GLU A 252 23.42 -21.31 -18.56
CA GLU A 252 22.63 -21.87 -19.65
C GLU A 252 21.50 -20.91 -20.03
N ASN A 253 21.40 -20.60 -21.31
CA ASN A 253 20.29 -19.87 -21.89
C ASN A 253 19.28 -20.85 -22.46
N HIS A 254 18.11 -20.90 -21.84
CA HIS A 254 16.95 -21.64 -22.31
C HIS A 254 16.05 -20.67 -23.07
N HIS A 255 16.31 -20.52 -24.37
CA HIS A 255 15.52 -19.68 -25.25
C HIS A 255 14.05 -20.11 -25.27
N ALA A 256 13.14 -19.15 -25.48
CA ALA A 256 11.70 -19.43 -25.60
C ALA A 256 11.40 -20.41 -26.74
N THR A 257 12.17 -20.30 -27.82
CA THR A 257 12.20 -21.28 -28.91
C THR A 257 13.66 -21.56 -29.28
N GLY A 258 14.00 -22.82 -29.53
CA GLY A 258 15.33 -23.22 -29.98
C GLY A 258 16.17 -23.99 -28.97
N PRO A 259 17.48 -24.14 -29.22
CA PRO A 259 18.39 -24.92 -28.38
C PRO A 259 18.74 -24.20 -27.08
N VAL A 260 19.22 -25.00 -26.12
CA VAL A 260 19.91 -24.50 -24.93
C VAL A 260 21.34 -24.16 -25.32
N GLU A 261 21.79 -22.95 -24.99
CA GLU A 261 23.17 -22.49 -25.21
C GLU A 261 23.89 -22.34 -23.86
N SER A 262 25.18 -22.69 -23.79
CA SER A 262 25.93 -22.68 -22.54
C SER A 262 27.19 -21.83 -22.62
N SER A 263 27.51 -21.14 -21.54
CA SER A 263 28.79 -20.44 -21.40
C SER A 263 29.94 -21.44 -21.23
N ALA A 264 31.18 -20.97 -21.41
CA ALA A 264 32.33 -21.70 -20.89
C ALA A 264 32.24 -21.82 -19.34
N PRO A 265 32.74 -22.91 -18.74
CA PRO A 265 32.79 -23.03 -17.28
C PRO A 265 33.75 -22.00 -16.68
N LEU A 266 33.28 -21.30 -15.66
CA LEU A 266 34.07 -20.36 -14.88
C LEU A 266 34.39 -20.96 -13.51
N PRO A 267 35.67 -21.13 -13.13
CA PRO A 267 36.04 -21.56 -11.79
C PRO A 267 35.59 -20.54 -10.74
N VAL A 268 34.97 -21.02 -9.67
CA VAL A 268 34.46 -20.18 -8.57
C VAL A 268 34.80 -20.79 -7.21
N ALA A 269 34.99 -19.93 -6.23
CA ALA A 269 35.16 -20.30 -4.83
C ALA A 269 34.30 -19.36 -3.98
N PHE A 270 33.13 -19.83 -3.52
CA PHE A 270 32.25 -19.04 -2.68
C PHE A 270 32.50 -19.36 -1.21
N THR A 271 32.62 -18.31 -0.38
CA THR A 271 32.63 -18.43 1.07
C THR A 271 31.23 -18.12 1.60
N LEU A 272 30.52 -19.12 2.10
CA LEU A 272 29.24 -18.93 2.76
C LEU A 272 29.46 -18.55 4.23
N GLY A 273 29.11 -17.32 4.58
CA GLY A 273 29.11 -16.81 5.94
C GLY A 273 27.85 -17.21 6.73
N ARG A 274 27.89 -16.94 8.04
CA ARG A 274 26.75 -17.12 8.93
C ARG A 274 25.71 -16.03 8.71
N SER A 275 24.44 -16.34 8.99
CA SER A 275 23.41 -15.32 9.07
C SER A 275 23.65 -14.39 10.25
N LEU A 276 23.17 -13.15 10.13
CA LEU A 276 23.30 -12.15 11.18
C LEU A 276 22.12 -11.18 11.16
N ILE A 277 21.82 -10.63 12.33
CA ILE A 277 20.97 -9.45 12.46
C ILE A 277 21.92 -8.25 12.64
N ALA A 278 21.78 -7.26 11.78
CA ALA A 278 22.58 -6.04 11.81
C ALA A 278 21.86 -4.89 12.54
N GLY A 279 20.53 -4.94 12.60
CA GLY A 279 19.74 -3.94 13.29
C GLY A 279 18.27 -4.30 13.38
N ILE A 280 17.57 -3.57 14.25
CA ILE A 280 16.12 -3.64 14.41
C ILE A 280 15.53 -2.23 14.33
N SER A 281 14.30 -2.12 13.86
CA SER A 281 13.57 -0.84 13.83
C SER A 281 12.06 -1.06 13.96
N PRO A 282 11.33 -0.27 14.75
CA PRO A 282 11.86 0.79 15.63
C PRO A 282 12.62 0.23 16.83
N ALA A 283 13.52 1.03 17.42
CA ALA A 283 14.24 0.66 18.65
C ALA A 283 13.31 0.63 19.88
N ASN A 284 12.24 1.43 19.83
CA ASN A 284 11.26 1.54 20.90
C ASN A 284 9.87 1.14 20.38
N PRO A 285 9.61 -0.16 20.11
CA PRO A 285 8.30 -0.60 19.68
C PRO A 285 7.28 -0.45 20.82
N THR A 286 6.00 -0.41 20.47
CA THR A 286 4.89 -0.54 21.42
C THR A 286 4.09 -1.80 21.07
N LEU A 287 3.12 -2.16 21.92
CA LEU A 287 2.17 -3.22 21.57
C LEU A 287 1.48 -2.89 20.24
N GLY A 288 1.35 -3.88 19.35
CA GLY A 288 0.79 -3.62 18.02
C GLY A 288 1.81 -3.28 16.94
N SER A 289 3.02 -2.84 17.32
CA SER A 289 4.02 -2.37 16.36
C SER A 289 4.67 -3.53 15.59
N ILE A 290 5.03 -3.24 14.33
CA ILE A 290 5.87 -4.10 13.49
C ILE A 290 7.33 -3.70 13.70
N VAL A 291 8.14 -4.65 14.15
CA VAL A 291 9.60 -4.54 14.26
C VAL A 291 10.24 -5.16 13.02
N THR A 292 10.88 -4.35 12.20
CA THR A 292 11.71 -4.81 11.09
C THR A 292 13.09 -5.23 11.59
N LEU A 293 13.49 -6.45 11.26
CA LEU A 293 14.83 -6.98 11.41
C LEU A 293 15.58 -6.75 10.09
N ARG A 294 16.76 -6.10 10.15
CA ARG A 294 17.67 -5.96 9.02
C ARG A 294 18.93 -6.77 9.28
N GLY A 295 19.41 -7.49 8.28
CA GLY A 295 20.53 -8.41 8.43
C GLY A 295 20.94 -9.04 7.10
N ALA A 296 21.45 -10.26 7.19
CA ALA A 296 21.88 -11.03 6.03
C ALA A 296 21.77 -12.54 6.32
N GLY A 297 21.57 -13.34 5.28
CA GLY A 297 21.49 -14.80 5.40
C GLY A 297 20.15 -15.35 5.88
N PHE A 298 19.06 -14.59 5.78
CA PHE A 298 17.74 -15.06 6.20
C PHE A 298 17.11 -16.01 5.18
N ILE A 299 16.29 -16.95 5.67
CA ILE A 299 15.52 -17.91 4.87
C ILE A 299 14.09 -18.03 5.42
N GLY A 300 13.14 -18.49 4.60
CA GLY A 300 11.74 -18.63 5.05
C GLY A 300 10.67 -18.58 3.94
N GLY A 301 11.08 -18.41 2.68
CA GLY A 301 10.15 -18.37 1.53
C GLY A 301 9.63 -19.74 1.06
N ALA A 302 10.07 -20.84 1.69
CA ALA A 302 9.68 -22.21 1.32
C ALA A 302 9.21 -23.02 2.54
N PRO A 303 8.35 -24.04 2.37
CA PRO A 303 7.75 -24.79 3.48
C PRO A 303 8.75 -25.53 4.40
N ASP A 304 9.95 -25.82 3.89
CA ASP A 304 11.03 -26.49 4.60
C ASP A 304 12.08 -25.52 5.16
N GLN A 305 11.85 -24.21 5.03
CA GLN A 305 12.72 -23.15 5.49
C GLN A 305 12.05 -22.36 6.63
N THR A 306 12.83 -22.02 7.65
CA THR A 306 12.34 -21.14 8.72
C THR A 306 13.47 -20.30 9.29
N LEU A 307 13.18 -19.02 9.50
CA LEU A 307 13.95 -18.12 10.36
C LEU A 307 13.22 -18.02 11.70
N THR A 308 13.93 -18.30 12.80
CA THR A 308 13.53 -17.84 14.13
C THR A 308 14.61 -16.92 14.70
N VAL A 309 14.25 -16.09 15.68
CA VAL A 309 15.20 -15.27 16.42
C VAL A 309 15.16 -15.69 17.87
N ARG A 310 16.27 -16.24 18.36
CA ARG A 310 16.42 -16.60 19.76
C ARG A 310 16.86 -15.38 20.56
N LEU A 311 16.12 -15.06 21.61
CA LEU A 311 16.48 -14.05 22.59
C LEU A 311 17.00 -14.70 23.87
N ASP A 312 18.16 -14.24 24.32
CA ASP A 312 18.80 -14.59 25.59
C ASP A 312 19.23 -13.31 26.31
N GLY A 313 18.82 -13.12 27.56
CA GLY A 313 19.09 -11.88 28.29
C GLY A 313 18.25 -11.71 29.55
N THR A 314 17.95 -10.45 29.87
CA THR A 314 17.13 -10.05 31.02
C THR A 314 16.04 -9.10 30.55
N ALA A 315 14.80 -9.40 30.92
CA ALA A 315 13.68 -8.50 30.72
C ALA A 315 13.26 -7.87 32.06
N THR A 316 13.08 -6.56 32.07
CA THR A 316 12.71 -5.78 33.25
C THR A 316 11.41 -5.05 32.95
N PRO A 317 10.26 -5.54 33.45
CA PRO A 317 9.00 -4.81 33.37
C PRO A 317 9.13 -3.46 34.07
N ASN A 318 8.45 -2.42 33.58
CA ASN A 318 8.44 -1.15 34.29
C ASN A 318 7.82 -1.32 35.70
N GLY A 319 8.54 -0.88 36.73
CA GLY A 319 8.13 -1.06 38.14
C GLY A 319 8.20 -2.51 38.65
N GLY A 320 8.67 -3.45 37.81
CA GLY A 320 8.84 -4.85 38.15
C GLY A 320 10.28 -5.23 38.51
N SER A 321 10.48 -6.50 38.86
CA SER A 321 11.82 -7.06 39.07
C SER A 321 12.37 -7.63 37.76
N PRO A 322 13.68 -7.51 37.50
CA PRO A 322 14.31 -8.16 36.35
C PRO A 322 14.12 -9.68 36.36
N ALA A 323 13.83 -10.26 35.20
CA ALA A 323 13.67 -11.69 34.99
C ALA A 323 14.56 -12.17 33.84
N ALA A 324 15.16 -13.35 34.01
CA ALA A 324 15.97 -13.96 32.95
C ALA A 324 15.08 -14.45 31.80
N VAL A 325 15.48 -14.12 30.58
CA VAL A 325 14.92 -14.67 29.34
C VAL A 325 16.00 -15.60 28.77
N SER A 326 15.68 -16.88 28.62
CA SER A 326 16.62 -17.86 28.06
C SER A 326 15.92 -18.69 27.00
N GLY A 327 16.47 -18.65 25.79
CA GLY A 327 15.99 -19.46 24.68
C GLY A 327 14.61 -19.07 24.14
N LEU A 328 14.15 -17.83 24.32
CA LEU A 328 12.88 -17.38 23.76
C LEU A 328 12.99 -17.31 22.23
N GLU A 329 12.29 -18.19 21.51
CA GLU A 329 12.29 -18.21 20.04
C GLU A 329 11.12 -17.38 19.49
N LEU A 330 11.45 -16.27 18.83
CA LEU A 330 10.50 -15.46 18.06
C LEU A 330 10.43 -15.97 16.62
N VAL A 331 9.23 -15.92 16.02
CA VAL A 331 9.01 -16.34 14.63
C VAL A 331 8.64 -15.12 13.78
N PRO A 332 9.61 -14.40 13.20
CA PRO A 332 9.31 -13.28 12.32
C PRO A 332 8.79 -13.77 10.96
N ARG A 333 7.99 -12.94 10.31
CA ARG A 333 7.61 -13.06 8.91
C ARG A 333 8.82 -12.78 8.04
N TYR A 334 9.27 -13.79 7.28
CA TYR A 334 10.32 -13.62 6.28
C TYR A 334 9.87 -12.69 5.15
N LEU A 335 10.72 -11.75 4.76
CA LEU A 335 10.53 -10.90 3.57
C LEU A 335 11.50 -11.31 2.47
N ASP A 336 12.81 -11.26 2.79
CA ASP A 336 13.90 -11.53 1.86
C ASP A 336 15.18 -11.94 2.63
N GLY A 337 16.27 -12.20 1.91
CA GLY A 337 17.56 -12.63 2.49
C GLY A 337 18.19 -11.67 3.50
N GLY A 338 17.75 -10.41 3.56
CA GLY A 338 18.24 -9.38 4.48
C GLY A 338 17.17 -8.78 5.41
N SER A 339 15.89 -9.15 5.26
CA SER A 339 14.79 -8.50 5.96
C SER A 339 13.75 -9.49 6.48
N ALA A 340 13.26 -9.25 7.70
CA ALA A 340 12.14 -9.96 8.29
C ALA A 340 11.34 -9.02 9.20
N GLU A 341 10.09 -9.34 9.48
CA GLU A 341 9.20 -8.53 10.33
C GLU A 341 8.66 -9.32 11.51
N TYR A 342 8.71 -8.74 12.69
CA TYR A 342 8.14 -9.29 13.90
C TYR A 342 7.02 -8.39 14.43
N VAL A 343 5.92 -8.98 14.89
CA VAL A 343 4.82 -8.22 15.51
C VAL A 343 4.93 -8.33 17.02
N VAL A 344 4.91 -7.20 17.72
CA VAL A 344 4.74 -7.21 19.19
C VAL A 344 3.27 -7.48 19.50
N VAL A 345 2.91 -8.75 19.63
CA VAL A 345 1.52 -9.19 19.75
C VAL A 345 0.96 -8.80 21.13
N PRO A 346 -0.08 -7.94 21.20
CA PRO A 346 -0.81 -7.68 22.42
C PRO A 346 -1.68 -8.89 22.80
N VAL A 347 -1.68 -9.25 24.08
CA VAL A 347 -2.62 -10.20 24.67
C VAL A 347 -3.13 -9.65 25.99
N GLU A 348 -4.39 -9.95 26.34
CA GLU A 348 -4.93 -9.60 27.65
C GLU A 348 -4.40 -10.55 28.72
N ALA A 349 -3.82 -10.01 29.79
CA ALA A 349 -3.39 -10.76 30.95
C ALA A 349 -3.71 -9.99 32.23
N GLY A 350 -4.65 -10.49 33.04
CA GLY A 350 -4.96 -9.90 34.34
C GLY A 350 -5.54 -8.48 34.27
N GLY A 351 -6.35 -8.18 33.25
CA GLY A 351 -6.95 -6.86 33.09
C GLY A 351 -6.02 -5.78 32.52
N THR A 352 -4.95 -6.18 31.83
CA THR A 352 -4.08 -5.27 31.07
C THR A 352 -3.60 -5.92 29.78
N LEU A 353 -3.19 -5.11 28.79
CA LEU A 353 -2.53 -5.60 27.58
C LEU A 353 -1.04 -5.78 27.82
N VAL A 354 -0.51 -6.95 27.48
CA VAL A 354 0.92 -7.27 27.56
C VAL A 354 1.45 -7.79 26.22
N ALA A 355 2.76 -7.70 26.01
CA ALA A 355 3.39 -8.39 24.88
C ALA A 355 3.39 -9.90 25.13
N ALA A 356 2.86 -10.69 24.20
CA ALA A 356 2.67 -12.13 24.34
C ALA A 356 3.96 -12.88 24.76
N ASP A 357 5.10 -12.49 24.21
CA ASP A 357 6.38 -13.18 24.42
C ASP A 357 7.11 -12.73 25.69
N PHE A 358 6.78 -11.56 26.21
CA PHE A 358 7.46 -10.95 27.36
C PHE A 358 6.61 -10.95 28.64
N GLY A 359 5.28 -10.97 28.51
CA GLY A 359 4.33 -11.00 29.63
C GLY A 359 4.19 -9.68 30.40
N PHE A 360 4.70 -8.57 29.86
CA PHE A 360 4.48 -7.22 30.42
C PHE A 360 4.07 -6.21 29.35
N ALA A 361 3.38 -5.15 29.78
CA ALA A 361 2.87 -4.09 28.92
C ALA A 361 3.99 -3.21 28.34
N TRP A 362 4.96 -2.86 29.18
CA TRP A 362 6.10 -2.02 28.82
C TRP A 362 7.27 -2.21 29.79
N GLY A 363 8.49 -1.92 29.33
CA GLY A 363 9.71 -2.23 30.06
C GLY A 363 10.92 -2.31 29.13
N MET A 364 11.97 -3.00 29.56
CA MET A 364 13.19 -3.13 28.77
C MET A 364 13.65 -4.58 28.67
N PHE A 365 14.25 -4.92 27.53
CA PHE A 365 15.02 -6.14 27.35
C PHE A 365 16.47 -5.78 27.06
N HIS A 366 17.40 -6.38 27.79
CA HIS A 366 18.85 -6.30 27.56
C HIS A 366 19.37 -7.72 27.32
N GLY A 367 19.97 -7.98 26.16
CA GLY A 367 20.41 -9.32 25.82
C GLY A 367 21.04 -9.45 24.45
N THR A 368 20.84 -10.61 23.85
CA THR A 368 21.34 -10.96 22.52
C THR A 368 20.21 -11.53 21.68
N ALA A 369 20.09 -11.07 20.43
CA ALA A 369 19.26 -11.69 19.41
C ALA A 369 20.12 -12.54 18.47
N THR A 370 19.82 -13.82 18.36
CA THR A 370 20.54 -14.76 17.48
C THR A 370 19.59 -15.28 16.41
N PRO A 371 19.84 -15.05 15.11
CA PRO A 371 19.04 -15.69 14.07
C PRO A 371 19.34 -17.19 14.05
N VAL A 372 18.31 -18.00 13.98
CA VAL A 372 18.39 -19.46 13.90
C VAL A 372 17.67 -19.90 12.63
N LEU A 373 18.41 -20.58 11.78
CA LEU A 373 17.92 -21.05 10.50
C LEU A 373 17.59 -22.54 10.59
N ARG A 374 16.49 -22.93 9.95
CA ARG A 374 16.13 -24.35 9.72
C ARG A 374 15.92 -24.58 8.23
N TYR A 375 16.52 -25.65 7.72
CA TYR A 375 16.33 -26.13 6.35
C TYR A 375 16.20 -27.66 6.35
N GLY A 376 14.97 -28.14 6.20
CA GLY A 376 14.65 -29.55 6.43
C GLY A 376 15.01 -29.99 7.86
N ALA A 377 15.96 -30.92 7.98
CA ALA A 377 16.48 -31.38 9.27
C ALA A 377 17.70 -30.58 9.79
N GLU A 378 18.29 -29.73 8.94
CA GLU A 378 19.44 -28.90 9.31
C GLU A 378 18.99 -27.73 10.18
N ARG A 379 19.78 -27.41 11.22
CA ARG A 379 19.58 -26.24 12.08
C ARG A 379 20.93 -25.58 12.34
N VAL A 380 21.02 -24.29 12.06
CA VAL A 380 22.26 -23.51 12.20
C VAL A 380 21.97 -22.20 12.92
N GLU A 381 22.84 -21.86 13.87
CA GLU A 381 22.80 -20.58 14.58
C GLU A 381 23.70 -19.58 13.85
N GLY A 382 23.15 -18.38 13.62
CA GLY A 382 23.90 -17.25 13.10
C GLY A 382 24.70 -16.53 14.17
N LEU A 383 25.10 -15.30 13.86
CA LEU A 383 25.83 -14.42 14.76
C LEU A 383 24.85 -13.71 15.70
N GLY A 384 25.10 -13.82 17.01
CA GLY A 384 24.35 -13.09 18.01
C GLY A 384 24.65 -11.59 17.97
N MET A 385 23.60 -10.78 17.94
CA MET A 385 23.65 -9.32 18.01
C MET A 385 23.28 -8.87 19.43
N PRO A 386 24.15 -8.13 20.15
CA PRO A 386 23.76 -7.45 21.39
C PRO A 386 22.59 -6.50 21.13
N LEU A 387 21.61 -6.52 22.02
CA LEU A 387 20.33 -5.87 21.80
C LEU A 387 19.78 -5.26 23.08
N ASP A 388 19.43 -3.98 22.97
CA ASP A 388 18.64 -3.23 23.93
C ASP A 388 17.32 -2.84 23.27
N ILE A 389 16.20 -3.32 23.82
CA ILE A 389 14.86 -2.92 23.39
C ILE A 389 14.16 -2.24 24.55
N VAL A 390 13.61 -1.05 24.30
CA VAL A 390 12.64 -0.44 25.20
C VAL A 390 11.26 -0.71 24.62
N LEU A 391 10.50 -1.61 25.24
CA LEU A 391 9.08 -1.74 24.92
C LEU A 391 8.37 -0.54 25.54
N GLY A 392 7.94 0.40 24.70
CA GLY A 392 7.28 1.62 25.13
C GLY A 392 5.90 1.35 25.74
N PRO A 393 5.32 2.32 26.47
CA PRO A 393 3.98 2.21 27.02
C PRO A 393 2.95 1.93 25.91
N THR A 394 1.83 1.31 26.27
CA THR A 394 0.71 1.05 25.36
C THR A 394 0.30 2.36 24.68
N LYS A 395 0.34 2.34 23.34
CA LYS A 395 -0.09 3.43 22.49
C LYS A 395 -1.30 2.95 21.69
N GLN A 396 -2.32 3.78 21.60
CA GLN A 396 -3.44 3.55 20.72
C GLN A 396 -3.28 4.35 19.43
N VAL A 397 -2.99 3.67 18.33
CA VAL A 397 -2.98 4.29 17.01
C VAL A 397 -4.40 4.25 16.45
N VAL A 398 -4.86 5.37 15.88
CA VAL A 398 -6.20 5.51 15.30
C VAL A 398 -6.05 5.97 13.86
N PHE A 399 -6.54 5.15 12.92
CA PHE A 399 -6.67 5.52 11.53
C PHE A 399 -8.05 6.11 11.27
N VAL A 400 -8.09 7.41 10.93
CA VAL A 400 -9.30 8.10 10.52
C VAL A 400 -9.48 7.95 9.01
N SER A 401 -10.48 7.16 8.62
CA SER A 401 -10.75 6.79 7.23
C SER A 401 -11.95 7.58 6.68
N PHE A 402 -11.65 8.65 5.93
CA PHE A 402 -12.67 9.42 5.22
C PHE A 402 -13.16 8.66 3.99
N GLN A 403 -14.43 8.26 4.00
CA GLN A 403 -15.06 7.48 2.94
C GLN A 403 -15.38 8.33 1.72
N ALA A 404 -15.63 7.71 0.56
CA ALA A 404 -16.02 8.44 -0.66
C ALA A 404 -17.28 9.30 -0.47
N ALA A 405 -18.24 8.84 0.34
CA ALA A 405 -19.47 9.56 0.65
C ALA A 405 -19.25 10.85 1.47
N PHE A 406 -18.09 11.01 2.10
CA PHE A 406 -17.73 12.23 2.82
C PHE A 406 -17.72 13.45 1.90
N SER A 407 -17.06 13.35 0.74
CA SER A 407 -17.01 14.42 -0.26
C SER A 407 -18.40 14.80 -0.78
N ASP A 408 -19.31 13.82 -0.91
CA ASP A 408 -20.69 14.06 -1.30
C ASP A 408 -21.49 14.76 -0.22
N ALA A 409 -21.26 14.43 1.06
CA ALA A 409 -21.88 15.14 2.17
C ALA A 409 -21.43 16.61 2.21
N LEU A 410 -20.13 16.90 2.03
CA LEU A 410 -19.61 18.27 2.03
C LEU A 410 -20.24 19.19 0.97
N ARG A 411 -20.68 18.63 -0.16
CA ARG A 411 -21.44 19.37 -1.19
C ARG A 411 -22.75 19.93 -0.63
N GLN A 412 -23.41 19.24 0.28
CA GLN A 412 -24.67 19.72 0.90
C GLN A 412 -24.45 20.86 1.88
N PHE A 413 -23.22 21.00 2.40
CA PHE A 413 -22.77 22.15 3.19
C PHE A 413 -22.20 23.29 2.32
N GLY A 414 -22.04 23.06 1.01
CA GLY A 414 -21.36 23.99 0.10
C GLY A 414 -19.84 24.07 0.31
N LEU A 415 -19.23 23.08 0.96
CA LEU A 415 -17.82 23.08 1.39
C LEU A 415 -16.94 22.08 0.62
N ARG A 416 -17.43 21.47 -0.46
CA ARG A 416 -16.69 20.45 -1.22
C ARG A 416 -15.32 20.96 -1.73
N ALA A 417 -15.25 22.22 -2.17
CA ALA A 417 -14.01 22.79 -2.69
C ALA A 417 -12.92 23.00 -1.62
N VAL A 418 -13.28 22.94 -0.33
CA VAL A 418 -12.38 23.08 0.83
C VAL A 418 -12.34 21.83 1.69
N GLU A 419 -12.51 20.66 1.06
CA GLU A 419 -12.51 19.37 1.74
C GLU A 419 -11.20 19.12 2.51
N ALA A 420 -10.06 19.52 1.96
CA ALA A 420 -8.76 19.32 2.60
C ALA A 420 -8.68 20.06 3.94
N GLU A 421 -9.24 21.27 4.01
CA GLU A 421 -9.25 22.11 5.20
C GLU A 421 -10.26 21.59 6.23
N VAL A 422 -11.41 21.07 5.78
CA VAL A 422 -12.34 20.36 6.68
C VAL A 422 -11.65 19.13 7.28
N ARG A 423 -11.03 18.25 6.47
CA ARG A 423 -10.30 17.06 6.96
C ARG A 423 -9.21 17.44 7.96
N ALA A 424 -8.44 18.49 7.66
CA ALA A 424 -7.40 18.99 8.57
C ALA A 424 -7.98 19.42 9.92
N GLN A 425 -9.11 20.16 9.90
CA GLN A 425 -9.78 20.59 11.12
C GLN A 425 -10.35 19.41 11.93
N VAL A 426 -10.91 18.40 11.27
CA VAL A 426 -11.39 17.15 11.92
C VAL A 426 -10.26 16.48 12.68
N LEU A 427 -9.13 16.27 12.01
CA LEU A 427 -7.97 15.62 12.62
C LEU A 427 -7.38 16.47 13.74
N ASP A 428 -7.31 17.78 13.58
CA ASP A 428 -6.83 18.69 14.61
C ASP A 428 -7.72 18.62 15.85
N LYS A 429 -9.05 18.71 15.70
CA LYS A 429 -9.99 18.55 16.83
C LYS A 429 -9.82 17.20 17.52
N PHE A 430 -9.78 16.09 16.78
CA PHE A 430 -9.60 14.75 17.37
C PHE A 430 -8.28 14.69 18.17
N ARG A 431 -7.17 15.14 17.58
CA ARG A 431 -5.86 15.19 18.25
C ARG A 431 -5.87 16.06 19.51
N ARG A 432 -6.54 17.23 19.47
CA ARG A 432 -6.67 18.11 20.64
C ARG A 432 -7.43 17.44 21.78
N THR A 433 -8.51 16.72 21.47
CA THR A 433 -9.31 16.00 22.47
C THR A 433 -8.46 15.00 23.25
N TYR A 434 -7.64 14.20 22.56
CA TYR A 434 -6.74 13.21 23.18
C TYR A 434 -5.34 13.73 23.52
N ALA A 435 -5.14 15.06 23.53
CA ALA A 435 -3.84 15.62 23.87
C ALA A 435 -3.44 15.25 25.32
N GLY A 436 -2.22 14.73 25.47
CA GLY A 436 -1.72 14.28 26.76
C GLY A 436 -2.19 12.88 27.18
N VAL A 437 -2.77 12.10 26.25
CA VAL A 437 -2.97 10.65 26.34
C VAL A 437 -2.15 9.98 25.23
N ASN A 438 -1.71 8.73 25.39
CA ASN A 438 -0.88 8.04 24.39
C ASN A 438 -1.70 7.52 23.21
N VAL A 439 -2.39 8.44 22.54
CA VAL A 439 -3.21 8.21 21.34
C VAL A 439 -2.56 8.94 20.16
N GLU A 440 -2.42 8.25 19.04
CA GLU A 440 -1.86 8.81 17.82
C GLU A 440 -2.87 8.72 16.67
N VAL A 441 -3.40 9.88 16.27
CA VAL A 441 -4.42 9.98 15.21
C VAL A 441 -3.77 10.25 13.85
N ARG A 442 -4.03 9.35 12.89
CA ARG A 442 -3.47 9.35 11.54
C ARG A 442 -4.56 9.39 10.48
N ASP A 443 -4.25 9.99 9.34
CA ASP A 443 -5.12 10.10 8.15
C ASP A 443 -4.72 9.14 7.03
N ARG A 444 -3.74 8.28 7.30
CA ARG A 444 -3.26 7.21 6.42
C ARG A 444 -3.20 5.91 7.21
N GLU A 445 -3.52 4.81 6.52
CA GLU A 445 -3.48 3.48 7.11
C GLU A 445 -2.06 3.14 7.58
N PRO A 446 -1.86 2.79 8.86
CA PRO A 446 -0.55 2.44 9.42
C PRO A 446 0.11 1.27 8.66
N GLN A 447 1.40 1.42 8.35
CA GLN A 447 2.23 0.35 7.76
C GLN A 447 3.26 -0.19 8.77
N ASP A 448 3.40 0.49 9.90
CA ASP A 448 4.28 0.20 11.05
C ASP A 448 3.54 -0.51 12.20
N TYR A 449 2.25 -0.79 12.03
CA TYR A 449 1.42 -1.59 12.94
C TYR A 449 0.71 -2.67 12.13
N TYR A 450 0.54 -3.86 12.72
CA TYR A 450 -0.28 -4.88 12.09
C TYR A 450 -1.77 -4.52 12.22
N ALA A 451 -2.64 -5.12 11.40
CA ALA A 451 -4.07 -4.80 11.37
C ALA A 451 -4.80 -4.95 12.72
N GLY A 452 -4.27 -5.78 13.64
CA GLY A 452 -4.81 -5.92 15.01
C GLY A 452 -4.14 -5.02 16.05
N GLY A 453 -3.30 -4.07 15.64
CA GLY A 453 -2.56 -3.15 16.49
C GLY A 453 -2.98 -1.68 16.39
N TYR A 454 -4.01 -1.36 15.61
CA TYR A 454 -4.54 0.01 15.47
C TYR A 454 -6.06 0.01 15.23
N ALA A 455 -6.73 1.05 15.71
CA ALA A 455 -8.17 1.22 15.58
C ALA A 455 -8.52 1.99 14.30
N VAL A 456 -9.74 1.81 13.79
CA VAL A 456 -10.24 2.51 12.61
C VAL A 456 -11.50 3.29 12.98
N VAL A 457 -11.55 4.57 12.60
CA VAL A 457 -12.75 5.39 12.70
C VAL A 457 -13.14 5.85 11.29
N GLU A 458 -14.31 5.43 10.82
CA GLU A 458 -14.80 5.81 9.50
C GLU A 458 -15.65 7.07 9.56
N ILE A 459 -15.40 7.99 8.62
CA ILE A 459 -16.18 9.22 8.45
C ILE A 459 -16.85 9.16 7.09
N GLY A 460 -18.17 9.03 7.10
CA GLY A 460 -19.01 8.84 5.92
C GLY A 460 -19.86 10.05 5.58
N GLY A 461 -20.94 9.80 4.83
CA GLY A 461 -21.95 10.80 4.50
C GLY A 461 -23.29 10.48 5.17
N PRO A 462 -24.21 9.76 4.50
CA PRO A 462 -25.50 9.38 5.07
C PRO A 462 -25.39 8.44 6.28
N ASP A 463 -26.37 8.48 7.18
CA ASP A 463 -26.60 7.44 8.19
C ASP A 463 -27.25 6.21 7.53
N PRO A 464 -26.50 5.11 7.32
CA PRO A 464 -27.03 3.91 6.67
C PRO A 464 -28.04 3.15 7.55
N ASN A 465 -28.16 3.49 8.84
CA ASN A 465 -29.18 2.93 9.72
C ASN A 465 -30.55 3.60 9.52
N GLY A 466 -30.61 4.76 8.86
CA GLY A 466 -31.85 5.51 8.63
C GLY A 466 -32.52 6.00 9.92
N ARG A 467 -31.72 6.28 10.96
CA ARG A 467 -32.20 6.68 12.29
C ARG A 467 -31.89 8.14 12.63
N GLY A 468 -31.18 8.85 11.76
CA GLY A 468 -30.74 10.22 12.01
C GLY A 468 -29.61 10.29 13.04
N LEU A 469 -28.81 9.22 13.15
CA LEU A 469 -27.65 9.19 14.03
C LEU A 469 -26.56 10.11 13.49
N PHE A 470 -25.84 10.78 14.38
CA PHE A 470 -24.69 11.61 14.06
C PHE A 470 -23.38 10.81 14.01
N GLY A 471 -23.28 9.84 14.90
CA GLY A 471 -22.24 8.81 14.93
C GLY A 471 -22.78 7.57 15.64
N TYR A 472 -22.08 6.47 15.48
CA TYR A 472 -22.35 5.26 16.23
C TYR A 472 -21.11 4.35 16.34
N ASP A 473 -20.75 3.96 17.56
CA ASP A 473 -19.86 2.84 17.82
C ASP A 473 -20.60 1.51 17.68
N ASN A 474 -20.27 0.74 16.63
CA ASN A 474 -20.79 -0.60 16.36
C ASN A 474 -19.82 -1.71 16.78
N THR A 475 -18.90 -1.47 17.69
CA THR A 475 -17.97 -2.48 18.20
C THR A 475 -18.64 -3.33 19.30
N PRO A 476 -18.34 -4.65 19.37
CA PRO A 476 -18.90 -5.51 20.41
C PRO A 476 -18.28 -5.17 21.77
N GLY A 477 -19.02 -5.35 22.87
CA GLY A 477 -18.49 -5.17 24.23
C GLY A 477 -17.98 -3.76 24.55
N LYS A 478 -18.48 -2.72 23.88
CA LYS A 478 -18.08 -1.31 24.05
C LYS A 478 -18.39 -0.75 25.46
N ASP A 479 -17.97 0.49 25.71
CA ASP A 479 -18.40 1.38 26.80
C ASP A 479 -17.75 1.24 28.19
N VAL A 480 -17.26 0.06 28.61
CA VAL A 480 -16.55 -0.10 29.90
C VAL A 480 -15.39 -1.09 29.82
N GLY A 481 -14.19 -0.66 30.22
CA GLY A 481 -13.05 -1.54 30.50
C GLY A 481 -12.44 -2.21 29.27
N ASN A 482 -12.46 -1.53 28.11
CA ASN A 482 -12.04 -2.12 26.85
C ASN A 482 -10.53 -2.11 26.66
N LEU A 483 -9.98 -3.31 26.46
CA LEU A 483 -8.56 -3.54 26.26
C LEU A 483 -8.33 -4.15 24.88
N ARG A 484 -8.59 -3.36 23.84
CA ARG A 484 -8.40 -3.74 22.44
C ARG A 484 -7.74 -2.61 21.69
N LEU A 485 -6.79 -2.94 20.83
CA LEU A 485 -6.11 -1.96 19.99
C LEU A 485 -6.73 -1.84 18.60
N HIS A 486 -7.67 -2.71 18.21
CA HIS A 486 -8.08 -2.95 16.82
C HIS A 486 -9.56 -2.73 16.53
N ASP A 487 -10.23 -1.98 17.39
CA ASP A 487 -11.64 -1.69 17.18
C ASP A 487 -11.87 -0.89 15.89
N ARG A 488 -12.95 -1.24 15.18
CA ARG A 488 -13.39 -0.54 13.97
C ARG A 488 -14.75 0.10 14.23
N VAL A 489 -14.72 1.40 14.45
CA VAL A 489 -15.89 2.28 14.52
C VAL A 489 -16.25 2.65 13.08
N GLY A 490 -17.01 1.79 12.39
CA GLY A 490 -17.23 1.91 10.95
C GLY A 490 -17.81 0.66 10.32
N GLY A 491 -18.19 0.75 9.04
CA GLY A 491 -18.71 -0.37 8.27
C GLY A 491 -19.93 -1.06 8.88
N ALA A 492 -20.20 -2.29 8.45
CA ALA A 492 -21.27 -3.13 9.00
C ALA A 492 -20.70 -4.13 10.01
N ASN A 493 -21.39 -4.30 11.13
CA ASN A 493 -21.13 -5.35 12.12
C ASN A 493 -22.35 -6.26 12.25
N ALA A 494 -22.20 -7.52 11.84
CA ALA A 494 -23.28 -8.50 11.85
C ALA A 494 -23.65 -8.96 13.28
N GLU A 495 -22.67 -9.07 14.18
CA GLU A 495 -22.89 -9.50 15.57
C GLU A 495 -23.78 -8.49 16.31
N VAL A 496 -23.48 -7.21 16.18
CA VAL A 496 -24.29 -6.13 16.77
C VAL A 496 -25.71 -6.07 16.16
N GLN A 497 -25.87 -6.42 14.87
CA GLN A 497 -27.19 -6.52 14.24
C GLN A 497 -28.00 -7.70 14.79
N GLU A 498 -27.37 -8.85 15.03
CA GLU A 498 -28.01 -10.03 15.61
C GLU A 498 -28.54 -9.74 17.02
N ASP A 499 -27.85 -8.87 17.77
CA ASP A 499 -28.27 -8.38 19.08
C ASP A 499 -29.37 -7.29 19.04
N GLY A 500 -29.82 -6.88 17.85
CA GLY A 500 -30.93 -5.94 17.64
C GLY A 500 -30.55 -4.45 17.67
N TYR A 501 -29.26 -4.13 17.70
CA TYR A 501 -28.73 -2.77 17.68
C TYR A 501 -28.47 -2.27 16.25
N PRO A 502 -28.27 -0.94 16.04
CA PRO A 502 -27.81 -0.41 14.77
C PRO A 502 -26.54 -1.13 14.30
N GLY A 503 -26.55 -1.57 13.05
CA GLY A 503 -25.51 -2.44 12.52
C GLY A 503 -24.33 -1.73 11.89
N PHE A 504 -24.48 -0.43 11.61
CA PHE A 504 -23.47 0.35 10.93
C PHE A 504 -22.92 1.42 11.86
N GLY A 505 -21.60 1.50 11.95
CA GLY A 505 -20.90 2.50 12.75
C GLY A 505 -20.19 3.56 11.91
N GLY A 506 -19.53 4.47 12.62
CA GLY A 506 -18.81 5.61 12.03
C GLY A 506 -19.51 6.94 12.29
N VAL A 507 -19.02 8.00 11.65
CA VAL A 507 -19.59 9.36 11.71
C VAL A 507 -20.38 9.66 10.45
N PHE A 508 -21.62 10.12 10.59
CA PHE A 508 -22.58 10.34 9.51
C PHE A 508 -22.78 11.84 9.26
N VAL A 509 -21.93 12.42 8.40
CA VAL A 509 -21.83 13.88 8.21
C VAL A 509 -23.10 14.51 7.65
N GLU A 510 -23.87 13.79 6.83
CA GLU A 510 -25.14 14.30 6.30
C GLU A 510 -26.16 14.54 7.41
N SER A 511 -26.17 13.70 8.44
CA SER A 511 -27.12 13.80 9.56
C SER A 511 -26.97 15.11 10.33
N PHE A 512 -25.80 15.75 10.34
CA PHE A 512 -25.62 17.05 11.00
C PHE A 512 -26.48 18.16 10.41
N LEU A 513 -26.98 18.02 9.18
CA LEU A 513 -27.95 18.95 8.60
C LEU A 513 -29.29 18.97 9.35
N CYS A 514 -29.54 18.01 10.26
CA CYS A 514 -30.70 18.02 11.15
C CYS A 514 -30.69 19.18 12.16
N TRP A 515 -29.54 19.81 12.42
CA TRP A 515 -29.51 21.06 13.19
C TRP A 515 -30.07 22.26 12.42
N SER A 516 -30.17 22.18 11.09
CA SER A 516 -30.75 23.26 10.28
C SER A 516 -32.26 23.34 10.45
N ALA A 517 -32.83 24.55 10.44
CA ALA A 517 -34.27 24.74 10.24
C ALA A 517 -34.70 24.46 8.78
N HIS A 518 -33.72 24.29 7.88
CA HIS A 518 -33.88 24.06 6.44
C HIS A 518 -33.16 22.77 6.00
N PRO A 519 -33.42 21.60 6.59
CA PRO A 519 -32.73 20.37 6.22
C PRO A 519 -33.10 19.97 4.77
N PRO A 520 -32.21 19.26 4.05
CA PRO A 520 -32.55 18.67 2.75
C PRO A 520 -33.79 17.76 2.83
N ALA A 521 -34.58 17.74 1.76
CA ALA A 521 -35.74 16.88 1.68
C ALA A 521 -35.36 15.39 1.79
N GLY A 522 -36.09 14.63 2.62
CA GLY A 522 -35.87 13.19 2.81
C GLY A 522 -34.89 12.82 3.92
N LEU A 523 -34.27 13.80 4.59
CA LEU A 523 -33.44 13.56 5.76
C LEU A 523 -34.32 13.19 6.97
N THR A 524 -33.95 12.13 7.68
CA THR A 524 -34.63 11.72 8.93
C THR A 524 -33.92 12.39 10.10
N CYS A 525 -34.62 13.26 10.82
CA CYS A 525 -34.05 14.04 11.91
C CYS A 525 -34.74 13.74 13.24
N PRO A 526 -34.00 13.68 14.36
CA PRO A 526 -34.61 13.59 15.68
C PRO A 526 -35.44 14.86 15.99
N ASP A 527 -36.49 14.71 16.76
CA ASP A 527 -37.37 15.83 17.11
C ASP A 527 -36.65 16.88 17.97
N GLY A 528 -36.87 18.16 17.68
CA GLY A 528 -36.44 19.27 18.53
C GLY A 528 -34.94 19.57 18.53
N VAL A 529 -34.16 19.01 17.61
CA VAL A 529 -32.70 19.22 17.55
C VAL A 529 -32.26 20.50 16.85
N GLY A 530 -33.14 21.22 16.16
CA GLY A 530 -32.77 22.42 15.39
C GLY A 530 -32.09 23.51 16.21
N ASP A 531 -31.04 24.13 15.67
CA ASP A 531 -30.24 25.16 16.33
C ASP A 531 -30.01 26.37 15.40
N PRO A 532 -30.47 27.60 15.75
CA PRO A 532 -30.31 28.78 14.90
C PRO A 532 -28.86 29.15 14.57
N ASP A 533 -27.89 28.82 15.44
CA ASP A 533 -26.49 29.11 15.16
C ASP A 533 -25.94 28.22 14.03
N PHE A 534 -26.52 27.04 13.80
CA PHE A 534 -26.17 26.20 12.66
C PHE A 534 -26.49 26.93 11.35
N ASP A 535 -27.72 27.43 11.20
CA ASP A 535 -28.15 28.13 9.99
C ASP A 535 -27.34 29.43 9.79
N ARG A 536 -27.04 30.16 10.88
CA ARG A 536 -26.18 31.35 10.83
C ARG A 536 -24.82 31.07 10.17
N LEU A 537 -24.23 29.92 10.47
CA LEU A 537 -22.91 29.51 9.97
C LEU A 537 -22.98 28.93 8.56
N PHE A 538 -23.94 28.06 8.30
CA PHE A 538 -23.94 27.23 7.10
C PHE A 538 -24.81 27.77 5.97
N ASP A 539 -25.90 28.49 6.24
CA ASP A 539 -26.76 28.99 5.15
C ASP A 539 -26.03 29.90 4.15
N PRO A 540 -25.12 30.81 4.57
CA PRO A 540 -24.34 31.62 3.62
C PRO A 540 -23.43 30.80 2.68
N VAL A 541 -22.90 29.66 3.14
CA VAL A 541 -22.04 28.77 2.33
C VAL A 541 -22.84 27.72 1.57
N ARG A 542 -24.03 27.34 2.05
CA ARG A 542 -24.97 26.46 1.35
C ARG A 542 -25.68 27.17 0.20
N ALA A 543 -26.10 28.43 0.42
CA ALA A 543 -26.78 29.23 -0.60
C ALA A 543 -25.86 29.58 -1.78
N ARG A 544 -24.55 29.64 -1.52
CA ARG A 544 -23.51 29.85 -2.53
C ARG A 544 -22.35 28.94 -2.21
N GLU A 545 -22.20 27.86 -2.95
CA GLU A 545 -21.10 26.90 -2.77
C GLU A 545 -19.72 27.59 -2.88
N VAL A 546 -18.77 27.12 -2.08
CA VAL A 546 -17.36 27.54 -2.15
C VAL A 546 -16.74 27.02 -3.45
N VAL A 547 -16.02 27.88 -4.15
CA VAL A 547 -15.26 27.52 -5.36
C VAL A 547 -13.76 27.71 -5.15
N ALA A 548 -12.95 27.11 -6.02
CA ALA A 548 -11.50 27.20 -5.94
C ALA A 548 -11.02 28.66 -5.95
N GLY A 549 -10.09 28.98 -5.04
CA GLY A 549 -9.52 30.32 -4.89
C GLY A 549 -10.29 31.26 -3.97
N GLU A 550 -11.43 30.86 -3.40
CA GLU A 550 -12.10 31.64 -2.34
C GLU A 550 -11.42 31.46 -0.96
N TYR A 551 -10.73 30.33 -0.74
CA TYR A 551 -10.07 29.99 0.51
C TYR A 551 -8.91 29.00 0.26
N PRO A 552 -7.82 29.05 1.06
CA PRO A 552 -7.45 30.11 1.99
C PRO A 552 -6.94 31.36 1.25
N GLY A 553 -7.35 32.56 1.69
CA GLY A 553 -6.82 33.82 1.17
C GLY A 553 -7.49 34.37 -0.11
N GLY A 554 -8.77 34.07 -0.33
CA GLY A 554 -9.53 34.63 -1.45
C GLY A 554 -9.67 36.16 -1.40
N PRO A 555 -10.06 36.79 -2.53
CA PRO A 555 -10.06 38.24 -2.68
C PRO A 555 -11.12 38.96 -1.83
N ASP A 556 -12.20 38.26 -1.45
CA ASP A 556 -13.23 38.77 -0.55
C ASP A 556 -12.97 38.27 0.88
N ALA A 557 -12.44 39.16 1.72
CA ALA A 557 -12.11 38.84 3.11
C ALA A 557 -13.34 38.46 3.96
N THR A 558 -14.51 39.05 3.67
CA THR A 558 -15.75 38.71 4.38
C THR A 558 -16.19 37.30 4.03
N ARG A 559 -16.16 36.95 2.74
CA ARG A 559 -16.44 35.58 2.31
C ARG A 559 -15.44 34.58 2.86
N ALA A 560 -14.15 34.88 2.78
CA ALA A 560 -13.11 34.01 3.31
C ALA A 560 -13.30 33.75 4.81
N ALA A 561 -13.71 34.76 5.59
CA ALA A 561 -14.03 34.60 7.00
C ALA A 561 -15.26 33.71 7.25
N GLN A 562 -16.31 33.84 6.44
CA GLN A 562 -17.49 32.94 6.50
C GLN A 562 -17.11 31.49 6.23
N ILE A 563 -16.30 31.25 5.18
CA ILE A 563 -15.81 29.91 4.85
C ILE A 563 -14.97 29.35 6.00
N ALA A 564 -14.07 30.16 6.57
CA ALA A 564 -13.25 29.75 7.70
C ALA A 564 -14.10 29.36 8.92
N GLU A 565 -15.15 30.12 9.25
CA GLU A 565 -16.02 29.83 10.38
C GLU A 565 -16.81 28.52 10.16
N ALA A 566 -17.31 28.29 8.94
CA ALA A 566 -18.02 27.07 8.57
C ALA A 566 -17.10 25.84 8.55
N VAL A 567 -15.88 25.95 7.99
CA VAL A 567 -14.85 24.90 8.02
C VAL A 567 -14.48 24.54 9.45
N ARG A 568 -14.25 25.55 10.30
CA ARG A 568 -13.94 25.34 11.73
C ARG A 568 -15.08 24.62 12.44
N ALA A 569 -16.31 25.12 12.31
CA ALA A 569 -17.47 24.57 13.00
C ALA A 569 -17.77 23.14 12.56
N LEU A 570 -17.80 22.86 11.24
CA LEU A 570 -18.05 21.52 10.73
C LEU A 570 -16.92 20.55 11.08
N GLY A 571 -15.67 20.97 10.93
CA GLY A 571 -14.52 20.15 11.28
C GLY A 571 -14.49 19.80 12.78
N ASN A 572 -14.81 20.76 13.65
CA ASN A 572 -14.96 20.51 15.09
C ASN A 572 -16.09 19.52 15.36
N LEU A 573 -17.25 19.70 14.73
CA LEU A 573 -18.42 18.83 14.89
C LEU A 573 -18.13 17.36 14.54
N ILE A 574 -17.50 17.14 13.39
CA ILE A 574 -17.11 15.81 12.94
C ILE A 574 -16.01 15.23 13.84
N GLY A 575 -14.96 16.01 14.14
CA GLY A 575 -13.83 15.55 14.95
C GLY A 575 -14.20 15.24 16.39
N ASP A 576 -15.10 16.01 16.97
CA ASP A 576 -15.66 15.79 18.31
C ASP A 576 -16.54 14.54 18.35
N THR A 577 -17.40 14.36 17.34
CA THR A 577 -18.21 13.13 17.20
C THR A 577 -17.31 11.91 17.01
N ALA A 578 -16.28 11.98 16.17
CA ALA A 578 -15.31 10.91 15.99
C ALA A 578 -14.58 10.55 17.30
N ALA A 579 -14.21 11.56 18.09
CA ALA A 579 -13.58 11.36 19.38
C ALA A 579 -14.53 10.71 20.41
N HIS A 580 -15.82 11.10 20.41
CA HIS A 580 -16.85 10.48 21.24
C HIS A 580 -17.07 9.01 20.89
N GLU A 581 -17.27 8.69 19.61
CA GLU A 581 -17.49 7.30 19.18
C GLU A 581 -16.26 6.41 19.44
N PHE A 582 -15.06 6.97 19.27
CA PHE A 582 -13.83 6.28 19.66
C PHE A 582 -13.69 6.15 21.19
N GLY A 583 -14.22 7.10 21.98
CA GLY A 583 -14.29 7.01 23.43
C GLY A 583 -15.09 5.80 23.92
N HIS A 584 -16.17 5.43 23.24
CA HIS A 584 -16.91 4.19 23.52
C HIS A 584 -16.02 2.95 23.33
N SER A 585 -15.21 2.91 22.26
CA SER A 585 -14.27 1.80 22.02
C SER A 585 -13.19 1.68 23.09
N LEU A 586 -12.79 2.81 23.71
CA LEU A 586 -11.88 2.83 24.86
C LEU A 586 -12.56 2.49 26.19
N GLY A 587 -13.88 2.42 26.23
CA GLY A 587 -14.63 2.14 27.45
C GLY A 587 -14.79 3.35 28.37
N LEU A 588 -14.99 4.55 27.79
CA LEU A 588 -15.05 5.82 28.52
C LEU A 588 -16.44 6.22 29.02
N GLY A 589 -17.51 5.46 28.75
CA GLY A 589 -18.86 5.83 29.18
C GLY A 589 -18.94 5.98 30.70
N MET A 590 -18.51 4.94 31.42
CA MET A 590 -18.18 5.00 32.85
C MET A 590 -17.05 3.99 33.14
N PRO A 591 -15.76 4.39 33.08
CA PRO A 591 -14.65 3.44 33.06
C PRO A 591 -14.60 2.43 34.21
N TYR A 592 -15.07 2.83 35.39
CA TYR A 592 -15.16 1.99 36.59
C TYR A 592 -16.60 1.69 37.03
N GLY A 593 -17.57 2.01 36.16
CA GLY A 593 -19.00 1.85 36.41
C GLY A 593 -19.58 0.51 35.94
N PRO A 594 -20.91 0.36 36.01
CA PRO A 594 -21.62 -0.80 35.48
C PRO A 594 -21.44 -0.93 33.96
N ARG A 595 -21.28 -2.16 33.45
CA ARG A 595 -21.02 -2.45 32.03
C ARG A 595 -22.15 -2.09 31.08
N ASP A 596 -23.35 -1.83 31.60
CA ASP A 596 -24.53 -1.43 30.84
C ASP A 596 -24.67 0.10 30.71
N VAL A 597 -23.78 0.87 31.34
CA VAL A 597 -23.76 2.33 31.19
C VAL A 597 -22.89 2.71 30.00
N VAL A 598 -23.50 3.39 29.05
CA VAL A 598 -22.88 3.72 27.76
C VAL A 598 -22.47 5.19 27.63
N HIS A 599 -22.90 6.05 28.54
CA HIS A 599 -22.57 7.48 28.57
C HIS A 599 -22.24 7.95 29.98
N HIS A 600 -21.61 9.11 30.08
CA HIS A 600 -21.39 9.78 31.35
C HIS A 600 -22.72 10.04 32.08
N GLU A 601 -22.78 9.73 33.37
CA GLU A 601 -23.97 9.94 34.20
C GLU A 601 -23.59 10.50 35.59
N PRO A 602 -24.23 11.60 36.05
CA PRO A 602 -25.22 12.42 35.33
C PRO A 602 -24.57 13.30 34.23
N PRO A 603 -25.31 13.67 33.16
CA PRO A 603 -24.82 14.58 32.13
C PRO A 603 -24.33 15.92 32.71
N ALA A 604 -23.29 16.50 32.12
CA ALA A 604 -22.72 17.78 32.53
C ALA A 604 -22.07 18.55 31.36
N ASP A 605 -22.13 19.88 31.44
CA ASP A 605 -21.65 20.78 30.38
C ASP A 605 -20.22 20.46 29.95
N GLY A 606 -20.03 20.18 28.65
CA GLY A 606 -18.72 19.91 28.07
C GLY A 606 -18.18 18.51 28.33
N CYS A 607 -18.93 17.57 28.90
CA CYS A 607 -18.47 16.19 29.03
C CYS A 607 -18.48 15.49 27.67
N LEU A 608 -17.31 14.99 27.23
CA LEU A 608 -17.18 14.33 25.92
C LEU A 608 -18.13 13.14 25.80
N MET A 609 -18.24 12.32 26.85
CA MET A 609 -19.00 11.06 26.86
C MET A 609 -20.48 11.22 27.23
N ASP A 610 -21.01 12.44 27.29
CA ASP A 610 -22.45 12.66 27.48
C ASP A 610 -23.25 12.12 26.29
N ALA A 611 -24.47 11.64 26.55
CA ALA A 611 -25.36 11.19 25.48
C ALA A 611 -25.66 12.34 24.51
N GLY A 612 -25.78 12.02 23.23
CA GLY A 612 -25.88 13.04 22.18
C GLY A 612 -26.98 14.08 22.38
N SER A 613 -28.10 13.73 23.04
CA SER A 613 -29.19 14.64 23.39
C SER A 613 -28.82 15.74 24.39
N TYR A 614 -27.74 15.56 25.15
CA TYR A 614 -27.25 16.51 26.15
C TYR A 614 -26.06 17.34 25.65
N ARG A 615 -25.59 17.07 24.42
CA ARG A 615 -24.44 17.74 23.81
C ARG A 615 -24.92 18.66 22.68
N PRO A 616 -25.23 19.95 22.93
CA PRO A 616 -25.80 20.85 21.94
C PRO A 616 -24.83 21.17 20.81
N PHE A 617 -25.36 21.68 19.69
CA PHE A 617 -24.57 22.04 18.51
C PHE A 617 -23.42 22.98 18.86
N ALA A 618 -23.73 24.05 19.61
CA ALA A 618 -22.76 25.08 19.96
C ALA A 618 -21.54 24.53 20.72
N GLU A 619 -21.75 23.54 21.60
CA GLU A 619 -20.68 22.85 22.34
C GLU A 619 -19.76 22.08 21.38
N ARG A 620 -20.34 21.21 20.53
CA ARG A 620 -19.59 20.35 19.61
C ARG A 620 -18.85 21.13 18.53
N ALA A 621 -19.45 22.23 18.07
CA ALA A 621 -18.84 23.15 17.12
C ALA A 621 -17.77 24.07 17.75
N GLU A 622 -17.65 24.08 19.08
CA GLU A 622 -16.82 25.00 19.88
C GLU A 622 -17.10 26.48 19.56
N LEU A 623 -18.37 26.87 19.61
CA LEU A 623 -18.75 28.26 19.41
C LEU A 623 -18.28 29.14 20.58
N PRO A 624 -18.04 30.45 20.36
CA PRO A 624 -17.63 31.34 21.44
C PRO A 624 -18.62 31.32 22.61
N GLY A 625 -18.10 31.10 23.83
CA GLY A 625 -18.91 31.08 25.05
C GLY A 625 -19.41 29.71 25.48
N THR A 626 -19.13 28.64 24.73
CA THR A 626 -19.40 27.26 25.15
C THR A 626 -18.19 26.61 25.80
N THR A 627 -18.43 25.62 26.66
CA THR A 627 -17.38 24.74 27.20
C THR A 627 -17.00 23.72 26.13
N PRO A 628 -15.75 23.66 25.65
CA PRO A 628 -15.34 22.60 24.73
C PRO A 628 -15.41 21.23 25.40
N GLY A 629 -15.62 20.17 24.61
CA GLY A 629 -15.57 18.79 25.08
C GLY A 629 -14.28 18.49 25.88
N THR A 630 -14.43 17.98 27.10
CA THR A 630 -13.39 17.61 28.04
C THR A 630 -13.67 16.23 28.65
N TRP A 631 -12.67 15.67 29.31
CA TRP A 631 -12.79 14.48 30.15
C TRP A 631 -13.54 14.81 31.45
N CYS A 632 -14.49 13.96 31.82
CA CYS A 632 -15.30 14.07 33.02
C CYS A 632 -15.15 12.85 33.94
N GLY A 633 -15.49 13.03 35.22
CA GLY A 633 -15.38 11.98 36.23
C GLY A 633 -14.00 11.31 36.25
N ASP A 634 -14.00 9.99 36.08
CA ASP A 634 -12.79 9.15 36.14
C ASP A 634 -12.13 8.90 34.78
N GLU A 635 -12.67 9.43 33.68
CA GLU A 635 -12.20 9.18 32.30
C GLU A 635 -10.71 9.46 32.13
N ARG A 636 -10.23 10.60 32.65
CA ARG A 636 -8.82 10.98 32.54
C ARG A 636 -7.91 10.03 33.32
N ALA A 637 -8.30 9.69 34.56
CA ALA A 637 -7.50 8.81 35.41
C ALA A 637 -7.38 7.42 34.80
N TYR A 638 -8.48 6.92 34.21
CA TYR A 638 -8.50 5.66 33.47
C TYR A 638 -7.58 5.70 32.24
N LEU A 639 -7.64 6.76 31.43
CA LEU A 639 -6.75 6.91 30.27
C LEU A 639 -5.26 6.98 30.67
N ASP A 640 -4.93 7.64 31.79
CA ASP A 640 -3.56 7.67 32.32
C ASP A 640 -3.09 6.28 32.81
N GLU A 641 -4.01 5.37 33.15
CA GLU A 641 -3.73 3.97 33.51
C GLU A 641 -3.47 3.11 32.27
N ILE A 642 -4.36 3.16 31.28
CA ILE A 642 -4.32 2.25 30.12
C ILE A 642 -3.46 2.76 28.95
N LEU A 643 -3.26 4.09 28.83
CA LEU A 643 -2.55 4.75 27.73
C LEU A 643 -1.59 5.87 28.21
N PRO A 644 -0.57 5.55 29.04
CA PRO A 644 0.34 6.55 29.60
C PRO A 644 1.35 7.13 28.58
N VAL A 645 1.63 8.44 28.65
CA VAL A 645 2.48 9.21 27.68
C VAL A 645 3.99 9.16 27.99
N ARG A 646 4.48 8.13 28.67
CA ARG A 646 5.82 8.17 29.30
C ARG A 646 7.00 8.04 28.34
#